data_AF-A0A8H4HIB1-F1
#
_entry.id   AF-A0A8H4HIB1-F1
#
_cell.length_a   1.000
_cell.length_b   1.000
_cell.length_c   1.000
_cell.angle_alpha   90.00
_cell.angle_beta   90.00
_cell.angle_gamma   90.00
#
_symmetry.space_group_name_H-M   'P 1'
#
loop_
_entity.id
_entity.type
_entity.pdbx_description
1 polymer ?
#
loop_
_entity_poly.entity_id
_entity_poly.type
_entity_poly.pdbx_seq_one_letter_code
_entity_poly.pdbx_strand_id
1 'polypeptide(L)'
;MSSGTLYIRDSRTNAEYEIPIRRNAVSAVNFKRIKAPAAAADRADQVAGGLRVHDPGLQNTTVVETGISFSDHEKGLLLFRGYTLEQLWDSDFEDMLHLLVWGSYPTALQKKELSRKLAEEMATRLRVQANKVNHYRRTTSPLPLILAGLSACLAHVPESIPASTKPDLYQSSSKEVDRAIIRTVAAYSVVFGLVNCHRRGIPFAQPSRDNPYLENLFQMAGLVDQTTGCPDPTKLSCFRRFAMLNADHGMALSVFSAMVTASSLTDPISCLITATGAAFGPLHFGATESANLALREIGTPEKVPNFIEEVKQGKRRLFGYGHRSYKGVDPRVAPIRSILKDLDTSSNSLLKVAERIEQVASADDYFRNRGLYPNADFYGNFVFTGIGFEPDMIPAAMMAQRIMGVMAHWREYISSQRYSVFTNGQKRLIILAAALASSFSPFSANIYYPSLNSIAADLHVSSSQINLTITTYMICQGLAPSFMGSFADQAGRRPAYVLCFAIYIIGNIALALQHNYIALLILRAVQSCGSSGTVALASAVAADVITSAERGMYMGITSLGNILAPSLGPILGGFLSQYLGWQAIFWFLVLAAITFFIPLVIFFPETCRAIVGDGSIPATGWNQSVWNRWHKQHATATTNGVVEGSPDTCRDAHPQPQKTNITFPNPLSTLRLLFQLPTGPLVLANGMVFASYYSVTAGIPSQFKAIYGLSDLGIGLSFIPAGLGSLLSATFNGLIVDWNYIRLRRKTGDPVSKDQKQDHGAFPIEKARLQVGIPMTVAAALSVAWYGALIEAKPTLSVSLALVFLISFCITAAYNVMNVLIVDLYYTTPATAMAANNLVRCFLGAAATAVIHPMILKWGNRTTYWAVAGAMLSWALPPGTPTLQMRYPSTPWISPGDTIKQPGTSIAIPLTDVDDDLCEWKRTDALPIPCISTLNLNAARTYLLLFVDIDVVLESCSTTVLHWYQPHMTASATSHCNGNENGWLVNRTSPGAEYIAPQSPPYTRHRYVYLLYEQDPDYVFPECFGHIFPPTREGRGGFDIKQFVEVAGLRAPVAGNFFYVDNDATTTTTTASGGLVPTTTWFRSAPCRTEEPKSTGFIPMEANYGVYQQQVVI
;
A
#
# COMPACT_ATOMS: atom_id res chain seq x y z
N MET A 1 19.63 -3.44 13.28
CA MET A 1 20.16 -4.75 13.75
C MET A 1 21.04 -5.36 12.66
N SER A 2 22.15 -5.98 13.03
CA SER A 2 23.14 -6.56 12.10
C SER A 2 22.63 -7.82 11.40
N SER A 3 23.24 -8.18 10.27
CA SER A 3 23.02 -9.46 9.56
C SER A 3 24.36 -10.12 9.30
N GLY A 4 24.39 -11.43 9.14
CA GLY A 4 25.62 -12.20 8.99
C GLY A 4 25.37 -13.69 8.83
N THR A 5 26.39 -14.50 9.08
CA THR A 5 26.31 -15.97 9.04
C THR A 5 26.85 -16.53 10.34
N LEU A 6 26.09 -17.45 10.95
CA LEU A 6 26.50 -18.26 12.09
C LEU A 6 27.05 -19.59 11.56
N TYR A 7 28.32 -19.86 11.80
CA TYR A 7 28.96 -21.13 11.47
C TYR A 7 28.85 -22.09 12.67
N ILE A 8 28.36 -23.30 12.43
CA ILE A 8 28.15 -24.32 13.45
C ILE A 8 28.85 -25.60 13.03
N ARG A 9 29.66 -26.17 13.93
CA ARG A 9 30.24 -27.51 13.76
C ARG A 9 29.58 -28.47 14.75
N ASP A 10 28.94 -29.52 14.23
CA ASP A 10 28.38 -30.59 15.07
C ASP A 10 29.47 -31.59 15.43
N SER A 11 29.89 -31.63 16.69
CA SER A 11 30.96 -32.53 17.15
C SER A 11 30.62 -34.01 17.04
N ARG A 12 29.33 -34.38 16.95
CA ARG A 12 28.88 -35.77 16.82
C ARG A 12 29.10 -36.33 15.42
N THR A 13 29.06 -35.48 14.40
CA THR A 13 29.19 -35.85 12.98
C THR A 13 30.39 -35.21 12.30
N ASN A 14 31.05 -34.25 12.96
CA ASN A 14 32.02 -33.31 12.39
C ASN A 14 31.49 -32.50 11.19
N ALA A 15 30.18 -32.48 10.93
CA ALA A 15 29.60 -31.69 9.86
C ALA A 15 29.53 -30.20 10.22
N GLU A 16 29.79 -29.35 9.24
CA GLU A 16 29.69 -27.90 9.37
C GLU A 16 28.42 -27.38 8.68
N TYR A 17 27.80 -26.38 9.31
CA TYR A 17 26.54 -25.78 8.88
C TYR A 17 26.63 -24.27 8.94
N GLU A 18 26.02 -23.64 7.94
CA GLU A 18 25.86 -22.19 7.88
C GLU A 18 24.41 -21.80 8.13
N ILE A 19 24.18 -20.99 9.15
CA ILE A 19 22.86 -20.47 9.49
C ILE A 19 22.86 -18.95 9.30
N PRO A 20 21.97 -18.38 8.46
CA PRO A 20 21.92 -16.94 8.25
C PRO A 20 21.41 -16.23 9.51
N ILE A 21 22.13 -15.20 9.93
CA ILE A 21 21.72 -14.22 10.93
C ILE A 21 20.99 -13.09 10.21
N ARG A 22 19.74 -12.86 10.56
CA ARG A 22 18.92 -11.76 10.05
C ARG A 22 18.48 -10.90 11.22
N ARG A 23 18.84 -9.62 11.20
CA ARG A 23 18.48 -8.67 12.27
C ARG A 23 18.83 -9.20 13.67
N ASN A 24 20.07 -9.67 13.83
CA ASN A 24 20.58 -10.24 15.07
C ASN A 24 19.77 -11.45 15.61
N ALA A 25 19.07 -12.17 14.74
CA ALA A 25 18.33 -13.38 15.07
C ALA A 25 18.61 -14.50 14.05
N VAL A 26 18.47 -15.75 14.50
CA VAL A 26 18.56 -16.95 13.67
C VAL A 26 17.23 -17.70 13.69
N SER A 27 16.82 -18.27 12.56
CA SER A 27 15.60 -19.09 12.51
C SER A 27 15.82 -20.43 13.21
N ALA A 28 15.03 -20.72 14.25
CA ALA A 28 15.06 -21.99 14.97
C ALA A 28 14.85 -23.21 14.04
N VAL A 29 14.10 -23.03 12.95
CA VAL A 29 13.83 -24.10 11.96
C VAL A 29 15.11 -24.52 11.23
N ASN A 30 16.12 -23.65 11.12
CA ASN A 30 17.38 -24.00 10.45
C ASN A 30 18.17 -25.07 11.21
N PHE A 31 18.02 -25.17 12.54
CA PHE A 31 18.68 -26.20 13.35
C PHE A 31 18.18 -27.62 13.03
N LYS A 32 16.97 -27.77 12.44
CA LYS A 32 16.44 -29.08 12.01
C LYS A 32 17.32 -29.79 10.97
N ARG A 33 18.20 -29.06 10.28
CA ARG A 33 19.15 -29.62 9.30
C ARG A 33 20.29 -30.40 9.96
N ILE A 34 20.55 -30.13 11.24
CA ILE A 34 21.59 -30.76 12.04
C ILE A 34 21.00 -32.04 12.64
N LYS A 35 21.54 -33.20 12.25
CA LYS A 35 21.02 -34.53 12.61
C LYS A 35 22.09 -35.37 13.30
N ALA A 36 21.67 -36.19 14.27
CA ALA A 36 22.54 -37.14 14.93
C ALA A 36 22.96 -38.29 13.99
N PRO A 37 24.10 -38.96 14.26
CA PRO A 37 24.54 -40.13 13.48
C PRO A 37 23.55 -41.29 13.55
N ALA A 38 23.32 -41.99 12.43
CA ALA A 38 22.35 -43.10 12.37
C ALA A 38 22.78 -44.35 13.17
N ALA A 39 24.07 -44.56 13.39
CA ALA A 39 24.62 -45.86 13.84
C ALA A 39 24.95 -45.96 15.35
N ALA A 40 24.92 -44.86 16.11
CA ALA A 40 25.37 -44.84 17.52
C ALA A 40 24.51 -43.97 18.45
N ALA A 41 23.28 -43.63 18.03
CA ALA A 41 22.46 -42.62 18.70
C ALA A 41 21.34 -43.24 19.55
N ASP A 42 21.06 -42.64 20.71
CA ASP A 42 19.83 -42.87 21.47
C ASP A 42 18.62 -42.66 20.55
N ARG A 43 17.55 -43.45 20.68
CA ARG A 43 16.30 -43.23 19.91
C ARG A 43 15.76 -41.81 20.13
N ALA A 44 16.04 -41.20 21.29
CA ALA A 44 15.72 -39.81 21.57
C ALA A 44 16.43 -38.80 20.65
N ASP A 45 17.58 -39.16 20.07
CA ASP A 45 18.36 -38.35 19.13
C ASP A 45 17.94 -38.57 17.66
N GLN A 46 17.20 -39.64 17.38
CA GLN A 46 16.69 -40.00 16.05
C GLN A 46 15.28 -39.46 15.76
N VAL A 47 14.90 -38.33 16.34
CA VAL A 47 13.62 -37.71 15.97
C VAL A 47 13.74 -37.12 14.57
N ALA A 48 12.81 -37.44 13.67
CA ALA A 48 12.78 -36.99 12.28
C ALA A 48 12.92 -35.45 12.08
N GLY A 49 12.76 -34.67 13.15
CA GLY A 49 12.83 -33.21 13.18
C GLY A 49 14.22 -32.58 13.36
N GLY A 50 15.31 -33.31 13.61
CA GLY A 50 16.66 -32.75 13.81
C GLY A 50 16.87 -31.98 15.13
N LEU A 51 17.98 -31.22 15.25
CA LEU A 51 18.35 -30.47 16.46
C LEU A 51 17.31 -29.41 16.81
N ARG A 52 16.99 -29.31 18.11
CA ARG A 52 16.00 -28.38 18.67
C ARG A 52 16.67 -27.34 19.56
N VAL A 53 16.10 -26.15 19.60
CA VAL A 53 16.47 -25.11 20.57
C VAL A 53 15.65 -25.34 21.84
N HIS A 54 16.32 -25.55 22.97
CA HIS A 54 15.69 -25.66 24.28
C HIS A 54 15.86 -24.33 25.03
N ASP A 55 14.80 -23.52 25.05
CA ASP A 55 14.76 -22.21 25.71
C ASP A 55 13.51 -22.09 26.59
N PRO A 56 13.50 -22.70 27.80
CA PRO A 56 12.36 -22.66 28.71
C PRO A 56 11.94 -21.23 29.06
N GLY A 57 10.68 -20.90 28.78
CA GLY A 57 10.15 -19.55 29.00
C GLY A 57 10.56 -18.53 27.92
N LEU A 58 11.21 -18.98 26.84
CA LEU A 58 11.60 -18.16 25.67
C LEU A 58 12.52 -17.00 26.06
N GLN A 59 13.48 -17.24 26.97
CA GLN A 59 14.32 -16.21 27.57
C GLN A 59 15.17 -15.46 26.53
N ASN A 60 15.56 -16.13 25.44
CA ASN A 60 16.37 -15.55 24.37
C ASN A 60 15.80 -15.86 22.97
N THR A 61 14.49 -16.12 22.88
CA THR A 61 13.83 -16.46 21.62
C THR A 61 12.93 -15.32 21.15
N THR A 62 13.22 -14.79 19.96
CA THR A 62 12.32 -13.87 19.24
C THR A 62 11.29 -14.70 18.45
N VAL A 63 10.01 -14.54 18.78
CA VAL A 63 8.92 -15.37 18.23
C VAL A 63 8.18 -14.74 17.07
N VAL A 64 8.21 -13.41 16.94
CA VAL A 64 7.54 -12.65 15.90
C VAL A 64 8.37 -11.41 15.56
N GLU A 65 8.34 -11.02 14.28
CA GLU A 65 8.78 -9.71 13.85
C GLU A 65 7.57 -8.78 13.88
N THR A 66 7.67 -7.63 14.56
CA THR A 66 6.55 -6.70 14.73
C THR A 66 6.97 -5.27 14.44
N GLY A 67 6.05 -4.50 13.84
CA GLY A 67 6.20 -3.07 13.62
C GLY A 67 5.40 -2.20 14.60
N ILE A 68 4.88 -2.76 15.70
CA ILE A 68 3.91 -2.08 16.58
C ILE A 68 4.60 -1.22 17.65
N SER A 69 5.50 -1.79 18.43
CA SER A 69 6.21 -1.10 19.51
C SER A 69 7.68 -1.47 19.58
N PHE A 70 8.47 -0.58 20.16
CA PHE A 70 9.89 -0.79 20.41
C PHE A 70 10.27 -0.15 21.74
N SER A 71 11.10 -0.84 22.52
CA SER A 71 11.62 -0.31 23.79
C SER A 71 13.13 -0.51 23.88
N ASP A 72 13.86 0.54 24.25
CA ASP A 72 15.29 0.52 24.54
C ASP A 72 15.51 1.07 25.95
N HIS A 73 15.93 0.19 26.86
CA HIS A 73 16.02 0.49 28.28
C HIS A 73 17.29 1.25 28.66
N GLU A 74 18.38 1.06 27.92
CA GLU A 74 19.61 1.81 28.15
C GLU A 74 19.39 3.30 27.85
N LYS A 75 18.49 3.58 26.91
CA LYS A 75 18.12 4.94 26.50
C LYS A 75 16.80 5.44 27.10
N GLY A 76 16.12 4.63 27.93
CA GLY A 76 14.80 4.96 28.46
C GLY A 76 13.74 5.24 27.38
N LEU A 77 13.89 4.66 26.19
CA LEU A 77 13.07 4.95 25.02
C LEU A 77 11.92 3.94 24.89
N LEU A 78 10.70 4.45 24.73
CA LEU A 78 9.51 3.67 24.39
C LEU A 78 8.85 4.29 23.16
N LEU A 79 8.70 3.49 22.11
CA LEU A 79 8.12 3.90 20.84
C LEU A 79 6.87 3.09 20.52
N PHE A 80 5.85 3.78 20.01
CA PHE A 80 4.64 3.19 19.44
C PHE A 80 4.54 3.63 17.98
N ARG A 81 4.66 2.69 17.03
CA ARG A 81 4.71 3.00 15.58
C ARG A 81 5.72 4.10 15.21
N GLY A 82 6.80 4.23 15.98
CA GLY A 82 7.84 5.25 15.80
C GLY A 82 7.61 6.57 16.54
N TYR A 83 6.45 6.77 17.16
CA TYR A 83 6.15 7.94 18.00
C TYR A 83 6.67 7.72 19.42
N THR A 84 7.23 8.77 20.01
CA THR A 84 7.65 8.74 21.42
C THR A 84 6.46 8.89 22.35
N LEU A 85 6.63 8.48 23.60
CA LEU A 85 5.60 8.63 24.62
C LEU A 85 5.21 10.10 24.83
N GLU A 86 6.17 11.02 24.76
CA GLU A 86 5.94 12.46 24.94
C GLU A 86 5.01 13.01 23.85
N GLN A 87 5.15 12.53 22.61
CA GLN A 87 4.29 12.94 21.49
C GLN A 87 2.86 12.41 21.62
N LEU A 88 2.69 11.29 22.33
CA LEU A 88 1.41 10.60 22.50
C LEU A 88 0.77 10.89 23.86
N TRP A 89 1.41 11.72 24.70
CA TRP A 89 0.99 11.91 26.08
C TRP A 89 -0.44 12.44 26.22
N ASP A 90 -0.83 13.29 25.28
CA ASP A 90 -2.15 13.91 25.21
C ASP A 90 -3.10 13.23 24.22
N SER A 91 -2.77 12.03 23.72
CA SER A 91 -3.65 11.25 22.86
C SER A 91 -4.82 10.60 23.62
N ASP A 92 -5.96 10.44 22.95
CA ASP A 92 -7.09 9.66 23.47
C ASP A 92 -6.95 8.17 23.15
N PHE A 93 -7.85 7.36 23.71
CA PHE A 93 -7.87 5.92 23.46
C PHE A 93 -8.04 5.59 21.98
N GLU A 94 -8.94 6.31 21.29
CA GLU A 94 -9.19 6.15 19.87
C GLU A 94 -7.96 6.51 19.04
N ASP A 95 -7.21 7.53 19.45
CA ASP A 95 -5.96 7.94 18.78
C ASP A 95 -4.93 6.81 18.82
N MET A 96 -4.69 6.28 20.02
CA MET A 96 -3.75 5.18 20.22
C MET A 96 -4.22 3.87 19.60
N LEU A 97 -5.49 3.52 19.74
CA LEU A 97 -6.05 2.33 19.11
C LEU A 97 -5.92 2.42 17.60
N HIS A 98 -6.23 3.59 17.01
CA HIS A 98 -6.11 3.79 15.57
C HIS A 98 -4.65 3.67 15.10
N LEU A 99 -3.73 4.34 15.80
CA LEU A 99 -2.30 4.28 15.53
C LEU A 99 -1.76 2.85 15.57
N LEU A 100 -2.01 2.12 16.67
CA LEU A 100 -1.46 0.78 16.85
C LEU A 100 -2.06 -0.22 15.86
N VAL A 101 -3.38 -0.22 15.69
CA VAL A 101 -4.10 -1.23 14.88
C VAL A 101 -4.02 -0.92 13.39
N TRP A 102 -4.20 0.33 12.94
CA TRP A 102 -4.20 0.68 11.51
C TRP A 102 -2.85 1.26 11.03
N GLY A 103 -1.91 1.57 11.93
CA GLY A 103 -0.55 1.98 11.58
C GLY A 103 -0.39 3.47 11.27
N SER A 104 -1.47 4.26 11.40
CA SER A 104 -1.44 5.71 11.17
C SER A 104 -2.19 6.44 12.29
N TYR A 105 -1.71 7.62 12.67
CA TYR A 105 -2.46 8.50 13.58
C TYR A 105 -3.77 8.95 12.90
N PRO A 106 -4.93 8.95 13.59
CA PRO A 106 -6.21 9.23 12.94
C PRO A 106 -6.40 10.72 12.64
N THR A 107 -7.17 11.01 11.60
CA THR A 107 -7.80 12.33 11.45
C THR A 107 -8.95 12.50 12.45
N ALA A 108 -9.39 13.74 12.71
CA ALA A 108 -10.52 14.01 13.59
C ALA A 108 -11.80 13.24 13.20
N LEU A 109 -12.05 13.09 11.89
CA LEU A 109 -13.17 12.29 11.38
C LEU A 109 -12.99 10.80 11.67
N GLN A 110 -11.80 10.26 11.43
CA GLN A 110 -11.50 8.86 11.72
C GLN A 110 -11.65 8.55 13.21
N LYS A 111 -11.20 9.47 14.07
CA LYS A 111 -11.37 9.40 15.53
C LYS A 111 -12.84 9.40 15.92
N LYS A 112 -13.62 10.37 15.45
CA LYS A 112 -15.07 10.49 15.75
C LYS A 112 -15.84 9.27 15.27
N GLU A 113 -15.53 8.79 14.07
CA GLU A 113 -16.15 7.60 13.49
C GLU A 113 -15.78 6.32 14.25
N LEU A 114 -14.53 6.19 14.70
CA LEU A 114 -14.11 5.07 15.55
C LEU A 114 -14.81 5.09 16.90
N SER A 115 -14.88 6.26 17.55
CA SER A 115 -15.62 6.46 18.81
C SER A 115 -17.10 6.08 18.65
N ARG A 116 -17.77 6.60 17.61
CA ARG A 116 -19.17 6.28 17.29
C ARG A 116 -19.37 4.77 17.10
N LYS A 117 -18.53 4.12 16.30
CA LYS A 117 -18.62 2.67 16.05
C LYS A 117 -18.43 1.85 17.32
N LEU A 118 -17.49 2.24 18.17
CA LEU A 118 -17.27 1.59 19.47
C LEU A 118 -18.51 1.75 20.36
N ALA A 119 -19.04 2.96 20.51
CA ALA A 119 -20.23 3.22 21.31
C ALA A 119 -21.47 2.47 20.79
N GLU A 120 -21.66 2.42 19.46
CA GLU A 120 -22.73 1.64 18.85
C GLU A 120 -22.62 0.15 19.15
N GLU A 121 -21.43 -0.44 19.00
CA GLU A 121 -21.18 -1.84 19.34
C GLU A 121 -21.42 -2.10 20.84
N MET A 122 -21.02 -1.19 21.74
CA MET A 122 -21.32 -1.30 23.18
C MET A 122 -22.83 -1.30 23.48
N ALA A 123 -23.61 -0.51 22.72
CA ALA A 123 -25.06 -0.40 22.88
C ALA A 123 -25.85 -1.60 22.30
N THR A 124 -25.19 -2.55 21.63
CA THR A 124 -25.86 -3.71 21.02
C THR A 124 -26.32 -4.77 22.05
N ARG A 125 -26.88 -5.88 21.54
CA ARG A 125 -27.30 -7.06 22.33
C ARG A 125 -26.18 -7.71 23.15
N LEU A 126 -24.91 -7.31 22.96
CA LEU A 126 -23.77 -7.75 23.79
C LEU A 126 -24.06 -7.62 25.29
N ARG A 127 -24.70 -6.51 25.72
CA ARG A 127 -25.10 -6.30 27.13
C ARG A 127 -26.02 -7.40 27.67
N VAL A 128 -27.06 -7.77 26.92
CA VAL A 128 -28.06 -8.75 27.37
C VAL A 128 -27.41 -10.09 27.68
N GLN A 129 -26.37 -10.45 26.92
CA GLN A 129 -25.69 -11.73 27.08
C GLN A 129 -24.60 -11.69 28.14
N ALA A 130 -23.87 -10.58 28.23
CA ALA A 130 -22.90 -10.36 29.31
C ALA A 130 -23.58 -10.26 30.70
N ASN A 131 -24.86 -9.86 30.77
CA ASN A 131 -25.65 -9.83 32.00
C ASN A 131 -25.78 -11.18 32.71
N LYS A 132 -25.43 -12.30 32.05
CA LYS A 132 -25.30 -13.60 32.70
C LYS A 132 -24.31 -13.58 33.87
N VAL A 133 -23.33 -12.65 33.87
CA VAL A 133 -22.42 -12.38 34.98
C VAL A 133 -23.15 -12.17 36.31
N ASN A 134 -24.37 -11.62 36.29
CA ASN A 134 -25.14 -11.35 37.50
C ASN A 134 -25.63 -12.59 38.27
N HIS A 135 -25.52 -13.79 37.67
CA HIS A 135 -25.88 -15.05 38.33
C HIS A 135 -24.75 -15.60 39.22
N TYR A 136 -23.53 -15.07 39.10
CA TYR A 136 -22.43 -15.43 39.97
C TYR A 136 -22.49 -14.68 41.30
N ARG A 137 -21.69 -15.13 42.28
CA ARG A 137 -21.59 -14.46 43.57
C ARG A 137 -20.86 -13.13 43.41
N ARG A 138 -21.35 -12.06 44.05
CA ARG A 138 -20.69 -10.73 44.05
C ARG A 138 -19.26 -10.75 44.60
N THR A 139 -18.94 -11.72 45.46
CA THR A 139 -17.61 -11.91 46.04
C THR A 139 -16.63 -12.64 45.11
N THR A 140 -17.06 -13.06 43.91
CA THR A 140 -16.19 -13.71 42.93
C THR A 140 -15.12 -12.72 42.46
N SER A 141 -13.89 -13.19 42.30
CA SER A 141 -12.79 -12.38 41.73
C SER A 141 -13.17 -11.84 40.34
N PRO A 142 -12.79 -10.60 39.98
CA PRO A 142 -13.20 -9.97 38.72
C PRO A 142 -12.82 -10.73 37.46
N LEU A 143 -11.59 -11.23 37.34
CA LEU A 143 -11.10 -11.79 36.07
C LEU A 143 -11.91 -13.02 35.61
N PRO A 144 -12.22 -14.01 36.47
CA PRO A 144 -13.14 -15.09 36.10
C PRO A 144 -14.50 -14.60 35.58
N LEU A 145 -15.05 -13.53 36.16
CA LEU A 145 -16.29 -12.93 35.68
C LEU A 145 -16.12 -12.27 34.31
N ILE A 146 -14.98 -11.63 34.05
CA ILE A 146 -14.64 -11.07 32.73
C ILE A 146 -14.57 -12.21 31.69
N LEU A 147 -13.89 -13.32 31.99
CA LEU A 147 -13.80 -14.47 31.09
C LEU A 147 -15.18 -15.07 30.79
N ALA A 148 -16.04 -15.20 31.81
CA ALA A 148 -17.41 -15.66 31.65
C ALA A 148 -18.25 -14.71 30.79
N GLY A 149 -18.12 -13.40 31.00
CA GLY A 149 -18.79 -12.37 30.21
C GLY A 149 -18.34 -12.36 28.74
N LEU A 150 -17.04 -12.43 28.48
CA LEU A 150 -16.50 -12.50 27.11
C LEU A 150 -16.93 -13.78 26.40
N SER A 151 -16.95 -14.92 27.10
CA SER A 151 -17.44 -16.19 26.55
C SER A 151 -18.93 -16.11 26.22
N ALA A 152 -19.72 -15.44 27.06
CA ALA A 152 -21.14 -15.20 26.80
C ALA A 152 -21.36 -14.26 25.60
N CYS A 153 -20.52 -13.24 25.43
CA CYS A 153 -20.51 -12.39 24.24
C CYS A 153 -20.20 -13.21 22.97
N LEU A 154 -19.12 -14.01 22.98
CA LEU A 154 -18.72 -14.84 21.84
C LEU A 154 -19.82 -15.84 21.44
N ALA A 155 -20.46 -16.48 22.42
CA ALA A 155 -21.57 -17.40 22.18
C ALA A 155 -22.78 -16.74 21.47
N HIS A 156 -22.88 -15.41 21.51
CA HIS A 156 -23.94 -14.66 20.82
C HIS A 156 -23.61 -14.31 19.38
N VAL A 157 -22.33 -14.39 19.00
CA VAL A 157 -21.84 -14.06 17.66
C VAL A 157 -21.16 -15.27 17.02
N PRO A 158 -21.86 -16.40 16.83
CA PRO A 158 -21.25 -17.59 16.25
C PRO A 158 -20.68 -17.34 14.84
N GLU A 159 -21.19 -16.33 14.14
CA GLU A 159 -20.66 -15.90 12.84
C GLU A 159 -19.23 -15.37 12.90
N SER A 160 -18.74 -14.95 14.07
CA SER A 160 -17.35 -14.55 14.25
C SER A 160 -16.42 -15.72 14.49
N ILE A 161 -16.91 -16.95 14.69
CA ILE A 161 -16.09 -18.12 14.94
C ILE A 161 -15.71 -18.77 13.60
N PRO A 162 -14.44 -18.73 13.16
CA PRO A 162 -14.05 -19.21 11.83
C PRO A 162 -14.36 -20.68 11.61
N ALA A 163 -14.13 -21.53 12.62
CA ALA A 163 -14.42 -22.96 12.54
C ALA A 163 -15.91 -23.30 12.36
N SER A 164 -16.81 -22.43 12.82
CA SER A 164 -18.26 -22.63 12.70
C SER A 164 -18.88 -21.94 11.48
N THR A 165 -18.14 -21.04 10.84
CA THR A 165 -18.68 -20.17 9.79
C THR A 165 -17.87 -20.26 8.50
N LYS A 166 -16.61 -19.81 8.53
CA LYS A 166 -15.71 -19.78 7.39
C LYS A 166 -14.25 -19.86 7.87
N PRO A 167 -13.48 -20.92 7.54
CA PRO A 167 -12.12 -21.11 8.06
C PRO A 167 -11.16 -19.94 7.77
N ASP A 168 -11.32 -19.28 6.63
CA ASP A 168 -10.53 -18.14 6.17
C ASP A 168 -11.25 -16.78 6.39
N LEU A 169 -12.22 -16.70 7.31
CA LEU A 169 -13.05 -15.50 7.56
C LEU A 169 -12.22 -14.21 7.65
N TYR A 170 -11.22 -14.20 8.52
CA TYR A 170 -10.39 -13.02 8.77
C TYR A 170 -9.20 -12.89 7.81
N GLN A 171 -8.85 -13.95 7.09
CA GLN A 171 -7.82 -13.89 6.05
C GLN A 171 -8.37 -13.34 4.73
N SER A 172 -9.66 -13.55 4.46
CA SER A 172 -10.29 -13.18 3.19
C SER A 172 -10.88 -11.78 3.15
N SER A 173 -11.08 -11.11 4.30
CA SER A 173 -11.74 -9.80 4.36
C SER A 173 -11.14 -8.88 5.43
N SER A 174 -10.51 -7.79 5.00
CA SER A 174 -10.05 -6.74 5.92
C SER A 174 -11.20 -6.04 6.64
N LYS A 175 -12.40 -6.01 6.05
CA LYS A 175 -13.59 -5.44 6.69
C LYS A 175 -14.04 -6.29 7.88
N GLU A 176 -13.98 -7.62 7.76
CA GLU A 176 -14.33 -8.52 8.86
C GLU A 176 -13.31 -8.46 9.99
N VAL A 177 -12.02 -8.29 9.66
CA VAL A 177 -10.95 -8.02 10.64
C VAL A 177 -11.24 -6.75 11.43
N ASP A 178 -11.48 -5.63 10.74
CA ASP A 178 -11.75 -4.33 11.38
C ASP A 178 -13.03 -4.40 12.25
N ARG A 179 -14.08 -5.03 11.75
CA ARG A 179 -15.33 -5.23 12.49
C ARG A 179 -15.12 -6.07 13.75
N ALA A 180 -14.37 -7.17 13.65
CA ALA A 180 -14.12 -8.05 14.78
C ALA A 180 -13.28 -7.37 15.88
N ILE A 181 -12.32 -6.52 15.50
CA ILE A 181 -11.53 -5.72 16.45
C ILE A 181 -12.43 -4.75 17.21
N ILE A 182 -13.24 -3.94 16.51
CA ILE A 182 -14.14 -2.96 17.13
C ILE A 182 -15.11 -3.67 18.08
N ARG A 183 -15.74 -4.76 17.61
CA ARG A 183 -16.64 -5.59 18.43
C ARG A 183 -15.95 -6.13 19.68
N THR A 184 -14.72 -6.62 19.57
CA THR A 184 -13.97 -7.20 20.69
C THR A 184 -13.63 -6.14 21.74
N VAL A 185 -13.20 -4.96 21.31
CA VAL A 185 -12.90 -3.82 22.20
C VAL A 185 -14.17 -3.35 22.92
N ALA A 186 -15.28 -3.21 22.20
CA ALA A 186 -16.57 -2.86 22.78
C ALA A 186 -17.08 -3.93 23.77
N ALA A 187 -17.00 -5.21 23.41
CA ALA A 187 -17.41 -6.32 24.27
C ALA A 187 -16.65 -6.34 25.60
N TYR A 188 -15.33 -6.08 25.57
CA TYR A 188 -14.54 -5.99 26.79
C TYR A 188 -15.01 -4.85 27.69
N SER A 189 -15.26 -3.65 27.14
CA SER A 189 -15.75 -2.49 27.90
C SER A 189 -17.08 -2.76 28.59
N VAL A 190 -18.05 -3.37 27.88
CA VAL A 190 -19.36 -3.74 28.43
C VAL A 190 -19.21 -4.76 29.56
N VAL A 191 -18.42 -5.81 29.34
CA VAL A 191 -18.19 -6.86 30.35
C VAL A 191 -17.46 -6.29 31.58
N PHE A 192 -16.48 -5.41 31.38
CA PHE A 192 -15.78 -4.71 32.45
C PHE A 192 -16.73 -3.89 33.32
N GLY A 193 -17.58 -3.07 32.70
CA GLY A 193 -18.57 -2.26 33.41
C GLY A 193 -19.55 -3.12 34.20
N LEU A 194 -20.09 -4.18 33.58
CA LEU A 194 -20.99 -5.13 34.22
C LEU A 194 -20.37 -5.81 35.45
N VAL A 195 -19.13 -6.27 35.34
CA VAL A 195 -18.42 -6.91 36.44
C VAL A 195 -18.23 -5.91 37.59
N ASN A 196 -17.78 -4.70 37.31
CA ASN A 196 -17.59 -3.68 38.36
C ASN A 196 -18.91 -3.33 39.06
N CYS A 197 -19.97 -3.10 38.29
CA CYS A 197 -21.30 -2.83 38.80
C CYS A 197 -21.86 -3.98 39.65
N HIS A 198 -21.75 -5.21 39.15
CA HIS A 198 -22.22 -6.41 39.85
C HIS A 198 -21.57 -6.56 41.23
N ARG A 199 -20.24 -6.42 41.29
CA ARG A 199 -19.48 -6.55 42.54
C ARG A 199 -19.83 -5.47 43.55
N ARG A 200 -19.96 -4.23 43.09
CA ARG A 200 -20.30 -3.07 43.93
C ARG A 200 -21.79 -2.98 44.27
N GLY A 201 -22.64 -3.80 43.65
CA GLY A 201 -24.09 -3.77 43.85
C GLY A 201 -24.77 -2.52 43.32
N ILE A 202 -24.16 -1.85 42.34
CA ILE A 202 -24.67 -0.63 41.71
C ILE A 202 -25.32 -0.94 40.35
N PRO A 203 -26.30 -0.14 39.90
CA PRO A 203 -26.91 -0.34 38.59
C PRO A 203 -25.93 -0.06 37.45
N PHE A 204 -26.06 -0.78 36.35
CA PHE A 204 -25.28 -0.57 35.12
C PHE A 204 -25.91 0.55 34.29
N ALA A 205 -25.11 1.57 33.95
CA ALA A 205 -25.50 2.66 33.07
C ALA A 205 -25.28 2.29 31.59
N GLN A 206 -26.12 2.78 30.69
CA GLN A 206 -25.95 2.55 29.25
C GLN A 206 -24.85 3.45 28.67
N PRO A 207 -24.12 2.99 27.64
CA PRO A 207 -23.19 3.85 26.91
C PRO A 207 -23.94 4.93 26.12
N SER A 208 -23.33 6.09 25.99
CA SER A 208 -23.76 7.19 25.12
C SER A 208 -23.04 7.13 23.78
N ARG A 209 -23.73 7.46 22.69
CA ARG A 209 -23.12 7.56 21.34
C ARG A 209 -22.20 8.76 21.19
N ASP A 210 -22.39 9.77 22.03
CA ASP A 210 -21.65 11.03 21.97
C ASP A 210 -20.37 11.00 22.82
N ASN A 211 -20.24 9.98 23.68
CA ASN A 211 -19.11 9.87 24.60
C ASN A 211 -17.96 9.07 23.98
N PRO A 212 -16.70 9.49 24.18
CA PRO A 212 -15.52 8.69 23.87
C PRO A 212 -15.49 7.35 24.62
N TYR A 213 -14.66 6.43 24.15
CA TYR A 213 -14.55 5.06 24.65
C TYR A 213 -14.31 4.99 26.17
N LEU A 214 -13.35 5.77 26.70
CA LEU A 214 -13.00 5.73 28.11
C LEU A 214 -14.08 6.35 29.01
N GLU A 215 -14.76 7.38 28.52
CA GLU A 215 -15.87 7.99 29.25
C GLU A 215 -17.05 7.03 29.36
N ASN A 216 -17.39 6.35 28.25
CA ASN A 216 -18.36 5.26 28.25
C ASN A 216 -17.95 4.12 29.20
N LEU A 217 -16.67 3.74 29.22
CA LEU A 217 -16.16 2.71 30.14
C LEU A 217 -16.36 3.12 31.61
N PHE A 218 -16.06 4.38 31.97
CA PHE A 218 -16.26 4.89 33.33
C PHE A 218 -17.73 4.93 33.72
N GLN A 219 -18.59 5.41 32.82
CA GLN A 219 -20.02 5.48 33.01
C GLN A 219 -20.62 4.08 33.23
N MET A 220 -20.31 3.13 32.33
CA MET A 220 -20.77 1.75 32.43
C MET A 220 -20.23 1.02 33.67
N ALA A 221 -19.05 1.40 34.17
CA ALA A 221 -18.48 0.86 35.40
C ALA A 221 -18.98 1.54 36.68
N GLY A 222 -19.83 2.57 36.59
CA GLY A 222 -20.29 3.34 37.74
C GLY A 222 -19.16 4.07 38.47
N LEU A 223 -18.17 4.54 37.72
CA LEU A 223 -17.08 5.41 38.19
C LEU A 223 -17.42 6.87 37.89
N VAL A 224 -18.59 7.28 38.35
CA VAL A 224 -19.17 8.60 38.13
C VAL A 224 -19.45 9.26 39.46
N ASP A 225 -19.46 10.59 39.46
CA ASP A 225 -19.95 11.36 40.59
C ASP A 225 -21.46 11.15 40.73
N GLN A 226 -21.93 10.93 41.96
CA GLN A 226 -23.33 10.59 42.22
C GLN A 226 -24.29 11.75 41.96
N THR A 227 -23.82 13.00 42.01
CA THR A 227 -24.66 14.19 41.81
C THR A 227 -24.77 14.58 40.35
N THR A 228 -23.68 14.48 39.59
CA THR A 228 -23.64 14.88 38.17
C THR A 228 -23.90 13.71 37.22
N GLY A 229 -23.66 12.46 37.65
CA GLY A 229 -23.72 11.28 36.80
C GLY A 229 -22.58 11.17 35.79
N CYS A 230 -21.63 12.11 35.82
CA CYS A 230 -20.48 12.17 34.92
C CYS A 230 -19.20 11.64 35.58
N PRO A 231 -18.24 11.11 34.81
CA PRO A 231 -16.93 10.78 35.33
C PRO A 231 -16.18 12.01 35.88
N ASP A 232 -15.41 11.81 36.94
CA ASP A 232 -14.49 12.84 37.42
C ASP A 232 -13.41 13.12 36.35
N PRO A 233 -13.26 14.37 35.88
CA PRO A 233 -12.38 14.69 34.76
C PRO A 233 -10.90 14.44 35.09
N THR A 234 -10.48 14.65 36.34
CA THR A 234 -9.11 14.40 36.80
C THR A 234 -8.82 12.89 36.78
N LYS A 235 -9.74 12.09 37.33
CA LYS A 235 -9.59 10.63 37.34
C LYS A 235 -9.61 10.02 35.95
N LEU A 236 -10.50 10.50 35.07
CA LEU A 236 -10.57 10.08 33.68
C LEU A 236 -9.27 10.43 32.93
N SER A 237 -8.75 11.65 33.13
CA SER A 237 -7.46 12.08 32.55
C SER A 237 -6.29 11.23 33.06
N CYS A 238 -6.26 10.87 34.34
CA CYS A 238 -5.25 9.97 34.91
C CYS A 238 -5.30 8.58 34.28
N PHE A 239 -6.50 8.02 34.11
CA PHE A 239 -6.68 6.72 33.46
C PHE A 239 -6.25 6.74 31.99
N ARG A 240 -6.59 7.81 31.27
CA ARG A 240 -6.20 8.03 29.86
C ARG A 240 -4.68 8.12 29.70
N ARG A 241 -4.00 8.95 30.49
CA ARG A 241 -2.53 9.07 30.43
C ARG A 241 -1.84 7.75 30.79
N PHE A 242 -2.36 7.01 31.76
CA PHE A 242 -1.84 5.67 32.06
C PHE A 242 -2.05 4.70 30.88
N ALA A 243 -3.14 4.84 30.12
CA ALA A 243 -3.38 4.03 28.93
C ALA A 243 -2.29 4.25 27.86
N MET A 244 -1.72 5.44 27.71
CA MET A 244 -0.62 5.70 26.77
C MET A 244 0.64 4.88 27.12
N LEU A 245 0.88 4.66 28.42
CA LEU A 245 2.01 3.87 28.93
C LEU A 245 1.79 2.35 28.81
N ASN A 246 0.53 1.93 28.87
CA ASN A 246 0.13 0.53 28.98
C ASN A 246 -0.54 -0.02 27.71
N ALA A 247 -0.66 0.80 26.66
CA ALA A 247 -1.33 0.45 25.40
C ALA A 247 -0.74 -0.80 24.76
N ASP A 248 0.59 -0.89 24.73
CA ASP A 248 1.32 -2.08 24.31
C ASP A 248 2.67 -2.21 25.06
N HIS A 249 3.22 -3.42 25.10
CA HIS A 249 4.55 -3.66 25.67
C HIS A 249 5.26 -4.83 24.95
N GLY A 250 5.16 -4.84 23.62
CA GLY A 250 5.69 -5.88 22.75
C GLY A 250 5.15 -7.27 23.11
N MET A 251 6.01 -8.28 23.05
CA MET A 251 5.66 -9.68 23.33
C MET A 251 5.56 -10.01 24.84
N ALA A 252 4.95 -9.12 25.62
CA ALA A 252 4.50 -9.42 26.98
C ALA A 252 3.59 -10.66 26.99
N LEU A 253 3.51 -11.35 28.13
CA LEU A 253 2.84 -12.66 28.24
C LEU A 253 1.38 -12.64 27.74
N SER A 254 0.64 -11.55 28.00
CA SER A 254 -0.73 -11.37 27.51
C SER A 254 -0.82 -11.35 25.98
N VAL A 255 0.02 -10.55 25.32
CA VAL A 255 0.11 -10.47 23.85
C VAL A 255 0.61 -11.79 23.28
N PHE A 256 1.67 -12.37 23.86
CA PHE A 256 2.20 -13.67 23.41
C PHE A 256 1.13 -14.78 23.48
N SER A 257 0.39 -14.86 24.57
CA SER A 257 -0.67 -15.87 24.74
C SER A 257 -1.82 -15.66 23.74
N ALA A 258 -2.17 -14.40 23.46
CA ALA A 258 -3.10 -14.07 22.38
C ALA A 258 -2.57 -14.55 21.01
N MET A 259 -1.27 -14.35 20.71
CA MET A 259 -0.68 -14.77 19.43
C MET A 259 -0.59 -16.29 19.29
N VAL A 260 -0.29 -17.00 20.38
CA VAL A 260 -0.34 -18.47 20.39
C VAL A 260 -1.74 -18.95 20.03
N THR A 261 -2.77 -18.31 20.61
CA THR A 261 -4.17 -18.64 20.31
C THR A 261 -4.53 -18.27 18.86
N ALA A 262 -4.14 -17.08 18.41
CA ALA A 262 -4.35 -16.59 17.05
C ALA A 262 -3.68 -17.48 15.98
N SER A 263 -2.65 -18.27 16.35
CA SER A 263 -2.00 -19.22 15.43
C SER A 263 -2.92 -20.33 14.92
N SER A 264 -4.04 -20.57 15.61
CA SER A 264 -5.14 -21.42 15.13
C SER A 264 -6.11 -20.72 14.19
N LEU A 265 -5.84 -19.45 13.84
CA LEU A 265 -6.69 -18.57 13.04
C LEU A 265 -8.05 -18.23 13.68
N THR A 266 -8.15 -18.32 15.01
CA THR A 266 -9.40 -18.03 15.73
C THR A 266 -9.72 -16.53 15.82
N ASP A 267 -10.94 -16.26 16.29
CA ASP A 267 -11.49 -14.93 16.51
C ASP A 267 -10.76 -14.11 17.61
N PRO A 268 -10.82 -12.77 17.56
CA PRO A 268 -10.12 -11.92 18.51
C PRO A 268 -10.69 -11.96 19.94
N ILE A 269 -11.95 -12.35 20.16
CA ILE A 269 -12.52 -12.51 21.51
C ILE A 269 -11.89 -13.71 22.20
N SER A 270 -11.76 -14.85 21.50
CA SER A 270 -11.03 -16.03 22.00
C SER A 270 -9.56 -15.72 22.32
N CYS A 271 -8.91 -14.91 21.49
CA CYS A 271 -7.56 -14.44 21.74
C CYS A 271 -7.50 -13.55 22.99
N LEU A 272 -8.48 -12.67 23.18
CA LEU A 272 -8.59 -11.80 24.36
C LEU A 272 -8.88 -12.60 25.64
N ILE A 273 -9.75 -13.61 25.61
CA ILE A 273 -10.00 -14.52 26.74
C ILE A 273 -8.68 -15.14 27.22
N THR A 274 -7.85 -15.62 26.29
CA THR A 274 -6.53 -16.20 26.63
C THR A 274 -5.56 -15.15 27.15
N ALA A 275 -5.56 -13.94 26.57
CA ALA A 275 -4.76 -12.81 27.06
C ALA A 275 -5.13 -12.40 28.49
N THR A 276 -6.42 -12.34 28.80
CA THR A 276 -6.96 -12.05 30.14
C THR A 276 -6.64 -13.16 31.13
N GLY A 277 -6.75 -14.43 30.73
CA GLY A 277 -6.32 -15.55 31.57
C GLY A 277 -4.83 -15.48 31.93
N ALA A 278 -3.99 -15.14 30.96
CA ALA A 278 -2.55 -14.97 31.17
C ALA A 278 -2.21 -13.74 32.05
N ALA A 279 -3.02 -12.68 31.99
CA ALA A 279 -2.88 -11.50 32.83
C ALA A 279 -3.11 -11.76 34.32
N PHE A 280 -3.88 -12.80 34.66
CA PHE A 280 -4.18 -13.13 36.05
C PHE A 280 -2.96 -13.61 36.86
N GLY A 281 -1.91 -14.10 36.19
CA GLY A 281 -0.73 -14.62 36.87
C GLY A 281 0.01 -13.58 37.73
N PRO A 282 0.53 -13.97 38.92
CA PRO A 282 1.21 -13.05 39.84
C PRO A 282 2.57 -12.54 39.34
N LEU A 283 3.07 -13.09 38.22
CA LEU A 283 4.28 -12.64 37.52
C LEU A 283 3.97 -11.78 36.29
N HIS A 284 2.70 -11.37 36.11
CA HIS A 284 2.24 -10.43 35.10
C HIS A 284 1.31 -9.40 35.78
N PHE A 285 0.10 -9.10 35.26
CA PHE A 285 -0.75 -8.07 35.88
C PHE A 285 -1.19 -8.40 37.32
N GLY A 286 -1.32 -9.68 37.67
CA GLY A 286 -1.58 -10.12 39.06
C GLY A 286 -0.47 -9.72 40.06
N ALA A 287 0.68 -9.24 39.58
CA ALA A 287 1.71 -8.65 40.44
C ALA A 287 1.20 -7.41 41.19
N THR A 288 0.26 -6.66 40.62
CA THR A 288 -0.33 -5.47 41.27
C THR A 288 -1.12 -5.84 42.53
N GLU A 289 -1.99 -6.85 42.42
CA GLU A 289 -2.75 -7.39 43.55
C GLU A 289 -1.82 -8.04 44.59
N SER A 290 -0.84 -8.82 44.14
CA SER A 290 0.17 -9.45 45.01
C SER A 290 1.01 -8.41 45.78
N ALA A 291 1.40 -7.32 45.11
CA ALA A 291 2.11 -6.20 45.73
C ALA A 291 1.21 -5.47 46.75
N ASN A 292 -0.07 -5.25 46.43
CA ASN A 292 -1.01 -4.63 47.36
C ASN A 292 -1.18 -5.46 48.65
N LEU A 293 -1.32 -6.78 48.52
CA LEU A 293 -1.38 -7.70 49.66
C LEU A 293 -0.10 -7.65 50.51
N ALA A 294 1.08 -7.67 49.87
CA ALA A 294 2.36 -7.56 50.58
C ALA A 294 2.48 -6.23 51.34
N LEU A 295 2.09 -5.11 50.71
CA LEU A 295 2.11 -3.79 51.35
C LEU A 295 1.18 -3.74 52.57
N ARG A 296 -0.01 -4.34 52.49
CA ARG A 296 -0.96 -4.45 53.62
C ARG A 296 -0.40 -5.27 54.77
N GLU A 297 0.29 -6.37 54.47
CA GLU A 297 0.92 -7.22 55.48
C GLU A 297 2.06 -6.51 56.21
N ILE A 298 2.88 -5.74 55.47
CA ILE A 298 3.91 -4.87 56.05
C ILE A 298 3.26 -3.83 56.96
N GLY A 299 2.19 -3.18 56.49
CA GLY A 299 1.34 -2.28 57.27
C GLY A 299 1.95 -0.89 57.51
N THR A 300 3.17 -0.81 58.07
CA THR A 300 3.80 0.47 58.43
C THR A 300 5.25 0.61 57.93
N PRO A 301 5.74 1.84 57.66
CA PRO A 301 7.10 2.08 57.16
C PRO A 301 8.23 1.50 58.06
N GLU A 302 7.99 1.36 59.36
CA GLU A 302 8.98 0.86 60.33
C GLU A 302 9.28 -0.62 60.14
N LYS A 303 8.35 -1.39 59.56
CA LYS A 303 8.51 -2.83 59.29
C LYS A 303 9.23 -3.14 57.98
N VAL A 304 9.45 -2.13 57.13
CA VAL A 304 10.09 -2.29 55.81
C VAL A 304 11.50 -2.88 55.89
N PRO A 305 12.41 -2.46 56.80
CA PRO A 305 13.75 -3.03 56.85
C PRO A 305 13.76 -4.55 57.09
N ASN A 306 12.90 -5.06 57.97
CA ASN A 306 12.79 -6.50 58.23
C ASN A 306 12.27 -7.25 56.99
N PHE A 307 11.27 -6.69 56.30
CA PHE A 307 10.77 -7.27 55.05
C PHE A 307 11.86 -7.33 53.96
N ILE A 308 12.69 -6.29 53.82
CA ILE A 308 13.81 -6.27 52.88
C ILE A 308 14.82 -7.37 53.20
N GLU A 309 15.14 -7.61 54.48
CA GLU A 309 16.01 -8.73 54.88
C GLU A 309 15.40 -10.11 54.55
N GLU A 310 14.09 -10.29 54.73
CA GLU A 310 13.40 -11.52 54.31
C GLU A 310 13.46 -11.74 52.80
N VAL A 311 13.36 -10.67 52.01
CA VAL A 311 13.53 -10.72 50.54
C VAL A 311 14.97 -11.12 50.18
N LYS A 312 15.98 -10.56 50.86
CA LYS A 312 17.40 -10.90 50.66
C LYS A 312 17.72 -12.35 51.00
N GLN A 313 17.02 -12.91 52.00
CA GLN A 313 17.13 -14.32 52.40
C GLN A 313 16.33 -15.28 51.49
N GLY A 314 15.59 -14.75 50.50
CA GLY A 314 14.76 -15.55 49.59
C GLY A 314 13.49 -16.11 50.23
N LYS A 315 13.13 -15.67 51.44
CA LYS A 315 11.90 -16.09 52.14
C LYS A 315 10.65 -15.47 51.51
N ARG A 316 10.80 -14.28 50.90
CA ARG A 316 9.73 -13.55 50.21
C ARG A 316 10.22 -12.97 48.90
N ARG A 317 9.28 -12.63 48.01
CA ARG A 317 9.54 -11.86 46.79
C ARG A 317 9.06 -10.42 46.93
N LEU A 318 9.83 -9.48 46.39
CA LEU A 318 9.43 -8.09 46.25
C LEU A 318 8.72 -7.90 44.90
N PHE A 319 7.39 -7.97 44.90
CA PHE A 319 6.57 -7.73 43.71
C PHE A 319 6.66 -6.26 43.29
N GLY A 320 6.68 -6.00 41.98
CA GLY A 320 6.88 -4.65 41.42
C GLY A 320 8.34 -4.21 41.31
N TYR A 321 9.30 -5.09 41.63
CA TYR A 321 10.75 -4.83 41.45
C TYR A 321 11.39 -5.76 40.44
N GLY A 322 12.27 -5.18 39.62
CA GLY A 322 12.91 -5.85 38.51
C GLY A 322 11.98 -6.02 37.31
N HIS A 323 12.58 -6.20 36.14
CA HIS A 323 11.85 -6.38 34.90
C HIS A 323 12.60 -7.33 33.96
N ARG A 324 11.87 -8.08 33.13
CA ARG A 324 12.46 -9.03 32.17
C ARG A 324 13.31 -8.31 31.13
N SER A 325 12.79 -7.21 30.60
CA SER A 325 13.40 -6.46 29.48
C SER A 325 14.17 -5.21 29.93
N TYR A 326 13.94 -4.73 31.17
CA TYR A 326 14.57 -3.51 31.68
C TYR A 326 15.57 -3.90 32.75
N LYS A 327 16.85 -3.65 32.49
CA LYS A 327 17.95 -3.84 33.45
C LYS A 327 18.28 -2.57 34.25
N GLY A 328 17.67 -1.44 33.87
CA GLY A 328 17.69 -0.16 34.59
C GLY A 328 16.29 0.25 35.06
N VAL A 329 16.11 1.54 35.38
CA VAL A 329 14.81 2.10 35.76
C VAL A 329 13.83 1.99 34.59
N ASP A 330 12.63 1.50 34.86
CA ASP A 330 11.56 1.42 33.86
C ASP A 330 11.16 2.85 33.43
N PRO A 331 11.21 3.17 32.12
CA PRO A 331 10.96 4.53 31.62
C PRO A 331 9.54 5.03 31.92
N ARG A 332 8.61 4.13 32.26
CA ARG A 332 7.21 4.48 32.59
C ARG A 332 7.06 4.96 34.04
N VAL A 333 8.01 4.71 34.94
CA VAL A 333 7.89 5.05 36.36
C VAL A 333 7.79 6.56 36.59
N ALA A 334 8.63 7.35 35.92
CA ALA A 334 8.60 8.82 36.05
C ALA A 334 7.26 9.42 35.56
N PRO A 335 6.74 9.07 34.38
CA PRO A 335 5.39 9.42 33.96
C PRO A 335 4.29 9.01 34.94
N ILE A 336 4.34 7.79 35.51
CA ILE A 336 3.35 7.32 36.50
C ILE A 336 3.36 8.18 37.75
N ARG A 337 4.54 8.56 38.25
CA ARG A 337 4.65 9.49 39.38
C ARG A 337 4.07 10.86 39.07
N SER A 338 4.19 11.33 37.83
CA SER A 338 3.54 12.56 37.41
C SER A 338 2.02 12.45 37.49
N ILE A 339 1.44 11.31 37.10
CA ILE A 339 0.00 11.07 37.20
C ILE A 339 -0.45 11.04 38.68
N LEU A 340 0.34 10.43 39.57
CA LEU A 340 0.01 10.34 41.00
C LEU A 340 -0.11 11.70 41.70
N LYS A 341 0.60 12.73 41.23
CA LYS A 341 0.53 14.08 41.79
C LYS A 341 -0.84 14.74 41.60
N ASP A 342 -1.59 14.33 40.59
CA ASP A 342 -2.90 14.87 40.27
C ASP A 342 -4.02 14.17 41.06
N LEU A 343 -3.70 13.10 41.81
CA LEU A 343 -4.63 12.33 42.63
C LEU A 343 -4.42 12.65 44.12
N ASP A 344 -5.51 12.70 44.88
CA ASP A 344 -5.41 12.80 46.34
C ASP A 344 -4.90 11.48 46.93
N THR A 345 -3.60 11.45 47.20
CA THR A 345 -2.87 10.30 47.74
C THR A 345 -2.39 10.54 49.18
N SER A 346 -2.70 11.71 49.75
CA SER A 346 -2.19 12.19 51.03
C SER A 346 -2.55 11.28 52.23
N SER A 347 -3.71 10.63 52.13
CA SER A 347 -4.26 9.70 53.12
C SER A 347 -3.85 8.23 52.91
N ASN A 348 -3.17 7.89 51.80
CA ASN A 348 -2.85 6.51 51.48
C ASN A 348 -1.60 6.02 52.24
N SER A 349 -1.82 5.36 53.39
CA SER A 349 -0.74 4.83 54.23
C SER A 349 0.16 3.81 53.51
N LEU A 350 -0.39 3.05 52.55
CA LEU A 350 0.36 2.05 51.79
C LEU A 350 1.33 2.68 50.79
N LEU A 351 1.03 3.90 50.29
CA LEU A 351 1.97 4.64 49.43
C LEU A 351 3.23 5.01 50.22
N LYS A 352 3.09 5.43 51.49
CA LYS A 352 4.24 5.71 52.38
C LYS A 352 5.10 4.47 52.63
N VAL A 353 4.47 3.29 52.75
CA VAL A 353 5.19 2.00 52.85
C VAL A 353 5.97 1.73 51.56
N ALA A 354 5.36 1.94 50.39
CA ALA A 354 6.01 1.74 49.09
C ALA A 354 7.18 2.72 48.87
N GLU A 355 7.03 3.99 49.22
CA GLU A 355 8.11 5.00 49.18
C GLU A 355 9.26 4.61 50.11
N ARG A 356 8.95 4.09 51.30
CA ARG A 356 9.98 3.59 52.23
C ARG A 356 10.68 2.35 51.70
N ILE A 357 9.97 1.43 51.04
CA ILE A 357 10.56 0.27 50.35
C ILE A 357 11.55 0.76 49.29
N GLU A 358 11.16 1.74 48.48
CA GLU A 358 12.07 2.28 47.46
C GLU A 358 13.30 2.93 48.07
N GLN A 359 13.12 3.74 49.11
CA GLN A 359 14.23 4.40 49.78
C GLN A 359 15.24 3.39 50.34
N VAL A 360 14.77 2.30 50.96
CA VAL A 360 15.64 1.26 51.52
C VAL A 360 16.27 0.41 50.42
N ALA A 361 15.48 -0.04 49.43
CA ALA A 361 15.97 -0.91 48.37
C ALA A 361 16.97 -0.20 47.43
N SER A 362 16.74 1.08 47.11
CA SER A 362 17.65 1.86 46.26
C SER A 362 19.01 2.14 46.90
N ALA A 363 19.08 2.13 48.24
CA ALA A 363 20.31 2.31 49.02
C ALA A 363 21.07 0.99 49.28
N ASP A 364 20.44 -0.17 49.11
CA ASP A 364 21.03 -1.48 49.43
C ASP A 364 21.76 -2.12 48.22
N ASP A 365 23.00 -2.59 48.44
CA ASP A 365 23.85 -3.22 47.42
C ASP A 365 23.25 -4.46 46.77
N TYR A 366 22.42 -5.21 47.50
CA TYR A 366 21.74 -6.41 47.01
C TYR A 366 20.88 -6.11 45.78
N PHE A 367 20.17 -4.97 45.78
CA PHE A 367 19.27 -4.57 44.71
C PHE A 367 20.03 -3.86 43.57
N ARG A 368 20.97 -2.97 43.91
CA ARG A 368 21.79 -2.25 42.92
C ARG A 368 22.60 -3.20 42.05
N ASN A 369 23.31 -4.15 42.67
CA ASN A 369 24.17 -5.10 41.95
C ASN A 369 23.38 -6.08 41.07
N ARG A 370 22.09 -6.27 41.35
CA ARG A 370 21.19 -7.12 40.55
C ARG A 370 20.33 -6.34 39.55
N GLY A 371 20.45 -5.02 39.49
CA GLY A 371 19.61 -4.16 38.65
C GLY A 371 18.12 -4.25 38.97
N LEU A 372 17.77 -4.41 40.25
CA LEU A 372 16.38 -4.52 40.71
C LEU A 372 15.83 -3.14 41.06
N TYR A 373 15.15 -2.53 40.10
CA TYR A 373 14.49 -1.22 40.23
C TYR A 373 12.96 -1.36 40.29
N PRO A 374 12.24 -0.38 40.85
CA PRO A 374 10.78 -0.35 40.74
C PRO A 374 10.37 -0.31 39.27
N ASN A 375 9.35 -1.10 38.93
CA ASN A 375 8.75 -1.12 37.59
C ASN A 375 7.40 -0.37 37.59
N ALA A 376 6.78 -0.26 36.41
CA ALA A 376 5.51 0.43 36.25
C ALA A 376 4.38 -0.11 37.15
N ASP A 377 4.36 -1.42 37.44
CA ASP A 377 3.29 -2.06 38.20
C ASP A 377 3.32 -1.63 39.68
N PHE A 378 4.51 -1.35 40.23
CA PHE A 378 4.69 -0.94 41.63
C PHE A 378 3.94 0.36 41.94
N TYR A 379 4.16 1.42 41.15
CA TYR A 379 3.46 2.69 41.33
C TYR A 379 2.10 2.73 40.65
N GLY A 380 1.90 1.95 39.58
CA GLY A 380 0.65 1.92 38.83
C GLY A 380 -0.53 1.49 39.68
N ASN A 381 -0.35 0.55 40.61
CA ASN A 381 -1.38 0.16 41.58
C ASN A 381 -1.98 1.40 42.31
N PHE A 382 -1.14 2.35 42.73
CA PHE A 382 -1.62 3.54 43.43
C PHE A 382 -2.43 4.48 42.54
N VAL A 383 -2.11 4.57 41.24
CA VAL A 383 -2.90 5.35 40.27
C VAL A 383 -4.32 4.78 40.18
N PHE A 384 -4.46 3.47 39.99
CA PHE A 384 -5.77 2.84 39.91
C PHE A 384 -6.56 2.92 41.23
N THR A 385 -5.91 2.74 42.38
CA THR A 385 -6.60 2.92 43.67
C THR A 385 -7.03 4.38 43.90
N GLY A 386 -6.23 5.37 43.48
CA GLY A 386 -6.60 6.78 43.57
C GLY A 386 -7.76 7.18 42.64
N ILE A 387 -7.91 6.49 41.51
CA ILE A 387 -9.09 6.60 40.64
C ILE A 387 -10.33 6.00 41.32
N GLY A 388 -10.16 4.96 42.14
CA GLY A 388 -11.22 4.31 42.91
C GLY A 388 -11.46 2.85 42.55
N PHE A 389 -10.51 2.20 41.87
CA PHE A 389 -10.56 0.75 41.64
C PHE A 389 -10.15 -0.01 42.90
N GLU A 390 -10.89 -1.09 43.20
CA GLU A 390 -10.45 -2.08 44.18
C GLU A 390 -9.21 -2.83 43.66
N PRO A 391 -8.27 -3.24 44.53
CA PRO A 391 -7.00 -3.84 44.10
C PRO A 391 -7.12 -5.06 43.17
N ASP A 392 -8.15 -5.88 43.37
CA ASP A 392 -8.41 -7.08 42.57
C ASP A 392 -9.06 -6.77 41.20
N MET A 393 -9.58 -5.55 40.99
CA MET A 393 -10.09 -5.06 39.70
C MET A 393 -8.96 -4.47 38.83
N ILE A 394 -7.82 -4.10 39.42
CA ILE A 394 -6.71 -3.44 38.74
C ILE A 394 -6.20 -4.24 37.53
N PRO A 395 -5.97 -5.57 37.60
CA PRO A 395 -5.52 -6.32 36.43
C PRO A 395 -6.52 -6.26 35.27
N ALA A 396 -7.82 -6.23 35.55
CA ALA A 396 -8.86 -6.06 34.53
C ALA A 396 -8.86 -4.65 33.93
N ALA A 397 -8.59 -3.62 34.75
CA ALA A 397 -8.47 -2.23 34.29
C ALA A 397 -7.23 -2.02 33.41
N MET A 398 -6.10 -2.63 33.76
CA MET A 398 -4.90 -2.65 32.93
C MET A 398 -5.15 -3.36 31.59
N MET A 399 -5.90 -4.45 31.59
CA MET A 399 -6.27 -5.15 30.35
C MET A 399 -7.20 -4.30 29.46
N ALA A 400 -8.07 -3.47 30.03
CA ALA A 400 -8.90 -2.52 29.28
C ALA A 400 -8.09 -1.54 28.42
N GLN A 401 -6.84 -1.29 28.81
CA GLN A 401 -5.89 -0.45 28.08
C GLN A 401 -4.99 -1.30 27.17
N ARG A 402 -4.46 -2.44 27.67
CA ARG A 402 -3.60 -3.36 26.92
C ARG A 402 -4.28 -4.00 25.71
N ILE A 403 -5.61 -4.01 25.68
CA ILE A 403 -6.39 -4.49 24.54
C ILE A 403 -5.98 -3.82 23.22
N MET A 404 -5.51 -2.57 23.24
CA MET A 404 -5.01 -1.87 22.04
C MET A 404 -3.86 -2.64 21.37
N GLY A 405 -2.83 -2.99 22.15
CA GLY A 405 -1.71 -3.81 21.69
C GLY A 405 -2.12 -5.22 21.29
N VAL A 406 -2.99 -5.87 22.07
CA VAL A 406 -3.48 -7.23 21.75
C VAL A 406 -4.18 -7.26 20.39
N MET A 407 -5.06 -6.29 20.11
CA MET A 407 -5.76 -6.19 18.83
C MET A 407 -4.82 -5.82 17.68
N ALA A 408 -3.84 -4.94 17.92
CA ALA A 408 -2.85 -4.58 16.92
C ALA A 408 -2.01 -5.79 16.49
N HIS A 409 -1.52 -6.56 17.46
CA HIS A 409 -0.76 -7.79 17.20
C HIS A 409 -1.62 -8.87 16.55
N TRP A 410 -2.89 -9.02 16.95
CA TRP A 410 -3.80 -9.99 16.33
C TRP A 410 -4.02 -9.66 14.85
N ARG A 411 -4.23 -8.37 14.54
CA ARG A 411 -4.34 -7.91 13.16
C ARG A 411 -3.06 -8.14 12.37
N GLU A 412 -1.90 -7.78 12.93
CA GLU A 412 -0.59 -7.99 12.29
C GLU A 412 -0.39 -9.48 11.95
N TYR A 413 -0.76 -10.36 12.88
CA TYR A 413 -0.67 -11.81 12.69
C TYR A 413 -1.60 -12.31 11.57
N ILE A 414 -2.89 -11.99 11.64
CA ILE A 414 -3.90 -12.49 10.69
C ILE A 414 -3.77 -11.84 9.31
N SER A 415 -3.29 -10.59 9.23
CA SER A 415 -3.10 -9.85 7.97
C SER A 415 -1.77 -10.18 7.27
N SER A 416 -0.84 -10.90 7.92
CA SER A 416 0.47 -11.27 7.37
C SER A 416 0.40 -12.40 6.33
N GLN A 417 -0.51 -12.30 5.37
CA GLN A 417 -0.70 -13.31 4.35
C GLN A 417 0.46 -13.30 3.34
N ARG A 418 0.93 -14.51 2.98
CA ARG A 418 1.84 -14.67 1.86
C ARG A 418 1.14 -14.28 0.57
N TYR A 419 1.85 -13.58 -0.31
CA TYR A 419 1.30 -13.16 -1.60
C TYR A 419 0.95 -14.37 -2.46
N SER A 420 1.77 -15.42 -2.42
CA SER A 420 1.50 -16.68 -3.10
C SER A 420 2.04 -17.86 -2.30
N VAL A 421 1.35 -19.00 -2.37
CA VAL A 421 1.83 -20.27 -1.79
C VAL A 421 2.91 -20.95 -2.64
N PHE A 422 3.10 -20.53 -3.90
CA PHE A 422 4.07 -21.13 -4.80
C PHE A 422 5.51 -20.83 -4.37
N THR A 423 6.35 -21.85 -4.36
CA THR A 423 7.80 -21.71 -4.11
C THR A 423 8.47 -20.91 -5.24
N ASN A 424 9.64 -20.32 -4.97
CA ASN A 424 10.37 -19.55 -5.99
C ASN A 424 10.67 -20.33 -7.28
N GLY A 425 10.93 -21.65 -7.18
CA GLY A 425 11.09 -22.51 -8.36
C GLY A 425 9.79 -22.65 -9.16
N GLN A 426 8.66 -22.87 -8.47
CA GLN A 426 7.34 -22.95 -9.10
C GLN A 426 6.92 -21.62 -9.72
N LYS A 427 7.12 -20.49 -9.01
CA LYS A 427 6.89 -19.13 -9.55
C LYS A 427 7.63 -18.94 -10.87
N ARG A 428 8.94 -19.23 -10.90
CA ARG A 428 9.77 -19.12 -12.13
C ARG A 428 9.25 -20.00 -13.26
N LEU A 429 8.86 -21.24 -12.96
CA LEU A 429 8.34 -22.17 -13.97
C LEU A 429 6.99 -21.70 -14.54
N ILE A 430 6.08 -21.22 -13.69
CA ILE A 430 4.78 -20.67 -14.10
C ILE A 430 4.98 -19.45 -15.01
N ILE A 431 5.85 -18.52 -14.60
CA ILE A 431 6.16 -17.32 -15.39
C ILE A 431 6.85 -17.69 -16.71
N LEU A 432 7.78 -18.65 -16.71
CA LEU A 432 8.43 -19.13 -17.93
C LEU A 432 7.41 -19.76 -18.89
N ALA A 433 6.50 -20.59 -18.40
CA ALA A 433 5.44 -21.17 -19.21
C ALA A 433 4.52 -20.09 -19.79
N ALA A 434 4.11 -19.10 -19.00
CA ALA A 434 3.34 -17.95 -19.46
C ALA A 434 4.08 -17.12 -20.53
N ALA A 435 5.39 -16.92 -20.38
CA ALA A 435 6.24 -16.22 -21.35
C ALA A 435 6.40 -17.00 -22.66
N LEU A 436 6.56 -18.33 -22.59
CA LEU A 436 6.60 -19.19 -23.76
C LEU A 436 5.25 -19.18 -24.49
N ALA A 437 4.13 -19.22 -23.75
CA ALA A 437 2.80 -19.13 -24.33
C ALA A 437 2.60 -17.82 -25.10
N SER A 438 2.99 -16.68 -24.52
CA SER A 438 2.84 -15.36 -25.14
C SER A 438 3.67 -15.21 -26.42
N SER A 439 4.80 -15.93 -26.54
CA SER A 439 5.69 -15.85 -27.70
C SER A 439 5.04 -16.29 -29.02
N PHE A 440 4.05 -17.20 -28.99
CA PHE A 440 3.40 -17.73 -30.19
C PHE A 440 2.71 -16.64 -31.03
N SER A 441 2.15 -15.62 -30.39
CA SER A 441 1.44 -14.53 -31.07
C SER A 441 2.35 -13.71 -31.99
N PRO A 442 3.44 -13.07 -31.50
CA PRO A 442 4.38 -12.38 -32.37
C PRO A 442 5.19 -13.33 -33.24
N PHE A 443 5.47 -14.55 -32.82
CA PHE A 443 6.23 -15.50 -33.62
C PHE A 443 5.49 -15.85 -34.92
N SER A 444 4.18 -16.13 -34.83
CA SER A 444 3.31 -16.43 -35.97
C SER A 444 3.06 -15.24 -36.90
N ALA A 445 3.14 -14.03 -36.37
CA ALA A 445 3.08 -12.82 -37.17
C ALA A 445 4.34 -12.68 -38.04
N ASN A 446 5.51 -12.94 -37.46
CA ASN A 446 6.80 -12.63 -38.07
C ASN A 446 7.41 -13.76 -38.91
N ILE A 447 7.13 -15.03 -38.59
CA ILE A 447 7.58 -16.19 -39.38
C ILE A 447 7.05 -16.19 -40.81
N TYR A 448 5.97 -15.44 -41.06
CA TYR A 448 5.28 -15.35 -42.34
C TYR A 448 5.95 -14.40 -43.34
N TYR A 449 6.71 -13.40 -42.87
CA TYR A 449 7.26 -12.32 -43.73
C TYR A 449 8.11 -12.80 -44.92
N PRO A 450 9.05 -13.74 -44.75
CA PRO A 450 9.92 -14.18 -45.85
C PRO A 450 9.17 -14.90 -46.98
N SER A 451 7.99 -15.45 -46.69
CA SER A 451 7.19 -16.26 -47.62
C SER A 451 6.16 -15.47 -48.41
N LEU A 452 5.96 -14.19 -48.11
CA LEU A 452 4.88 -13.39 -48.72
C LEU A 452 4.87 -13.46 -50.24
N ASN A 453 6.05 -13.33 -50.86
CA ASN A 453 6.18 -13.35 -52.32
C ASN A 453 5.92 -14.75 -52.89
N SER A 454 6.38 -15.80 -52.21
CA SER A 454 6.13 -17.19 -52.61
C SER A 454 4.63 -17.52 -52.55
N ILE A 455 3.94 -17.06 -51.50
CA ILE A 455 2.49 -17.29 -51.34
C ILE A 455 1.70 -16.49 -52.38
N ALA A 456 2.09 -15.23 -52.62
CA ALA A 456 1.45 -14.40 -53.65
C ALA A 456 1.55 -15.03 -55.04
N ALA A 457 2.72 -15.60 -55.36
CA ALA A 457 2.94 -16.31 -56.62
C ALA A 457 2.09 -17.59 -56.71
N ASP A 458 2.05 -18.39 -55.65
CA ASP A 458 1.33 -19.68 -55.58
C ASP A 458 -0.20 -19.50 -55.63
N LEU A 459 -0.74 -18.45 -55.00
CA LEU A 459 -2.17 -18.14 -55.00
C LEU A 459 -2.61 -17.20 -56.13
N HIS A 460 -1.69 -16.81 -57.01
CA HIS A 460 -1.94 -15.89 -58.12
C HIS A 460 -2.57 -14.55 -57.70
N VAL A 461 -2.08 -13.96 -56.60
CA VAL A 461 -2.55 -12.68 -56.06
C VAL A 461 -1.46 -11.63 -56.04
N SER A 462 -1.85 -10.35 -56.03
CA SER A 462 -0.91 -9.23 -55.94
C SER A 462 -0.22 -9.17 -54.57
N SER A 463 0.97 -8.58 -54.50
CA SER A 463 1.67 -8.31 -53.23
C SER A 463 0.85 -7.43 -52.28
N SER A 464 -0.03 -6.58 -52.82
CA SER A 464 -0.97 -5.78 -52.01
C SER A 464 -2.02 -6.65 -51.33
N GLN A 465 -2.62 -7.59 -52.07
CA GLN A 465 -3.57 -8.55 -51.51
C GLN A 465 -2.93 -9.42 -50.44
N ILE A 466 -1.74 -9.99 -50.67
CA ILE A 466 -1.12 -10.83 -49.63
C ILE A 466 -0.76 -10.04 -48.36
N ASN A 467 -0.36 -8.77 -48.48
CA ASN A 467 -0.11 -7.91 -47.33
C ASN A 467 -1.37 -7.65 -46.49
N LEU A 468 -2.57 -7.72 -47.09
CA LEU A 468 -3.83 -7.63 -46.35
C LEU A 468 -3.95 -8.76 -45.30
N THR A 469 -3.34 -9.93 -45.54
CA THR A 469 -3.32 -11.03 -44.56
C THR A 469 -2.55 -10.70 -43.29
N ILE A 470 -1.54 -9.83 -43.36
CA ILE A 470 -0.80 -9.34 -42.19
C ILE A 470 -1.64 -8.29 -41.47
N THR A 471 -2.25 -7.37 -42.21
CA THR A 471 -3.11 -6.32 -41.64
C THR A 471 -4.29 -6.93 -40.89
N THR A 472 -4.99 -7.91 -41.49
CA THR A 472 -6.10 -8.62 -40.86
C THR A 472 -5.65 -9.39 -39.62
N TYR A 473 -4.45 -9.99 -39.64
CA TYR A 473 -3.87 -10.63 -38.47
C TYR A 473 -3.66 -9.62 -37.32
N MET A 474 -3.08 -8.45 -37.59
CA MET A 474 -2.81 -7.43 -36.57
C MET A 474 -4.08 -6.80 -35.98
N ILE A 475 -5.12 -6.58 -36.79
CA ILE A 475 -6.42 -6.09 -36.31
C ILE A 475 -7.01 -7.08 -35.30
N CYS A 476 -7.04 -8.37 -35.66
CA CYS A 476 -7.54 -9.42 -34.76
C CYS A 476 -6.63 -9.59 -33.52
N GLN A 477 -5.32 -9.35 -33.68
CA GLN A 477 -4.36 -9.40 -32.58
C GLN A 477 -4.63 -8.32 -31.54
N GLY A 478 -5.13 -7.15 -31.97
CA GLY A 478 -5.54 -6.07 -31.08
C GLY A 478 -6.89 -6.35 -30.38
N LEU A 479 -7.89 -6.84 -31.13
CA LEU A 479 -9.27 -6.97 -30.65
C LEU A 479 -9.51 -8.21 -29.77
N ALA A 480 -8.95 -9.37 -30.14
CA ALA A 480 -9.26 -10.63 -29.45
C ALA A 480 -8.89 -10.64 -27.94
N PRO A 481 -7.79 -10.00 -27.49
CA PRO A 481 -7.48 -9.91 -26.07
C PRO A 481 -8.52 -9.17 -25.24
N SER A 482 -9.30 -8.24 -25.81
CA SER A 482 -10.38 -7.54 -25.08
C SER A 482 -11.50 -8.50 -24.64
N PHE A 483 -11.73 -9.57 -25.40
CA PHE A 483 -12.65 -10.64 -25.03
C PHE A 483 -11.99 -11.64 -24.08
N MET A 484 -10.77 -12.08 -24.44
CA MET A 484 -10.06 -13.11 -23.66
C MET A 484 -9.65 -12.63 -22.26
N GLY A 485 -9.30 -11.35 -22.09
CA GLY A 485 -8.93 -10.77 -20.80
C GLY A 485 -10.10 -10.77 -19.82
N SER A 486 -11.27 -10.28 -20.27
CA SER A 486 -12.49 -10.29 -19.46
C SER A 486 -12.96 -11.71 -19.13
N PHE A 487 -12.86 -12.63 -20.09
CA PHE A 487 -13.13 -14.06 -19.86
C PHE A 487 -12.18 -14.63 -18.79
N ALA A 488 -10.88 -14.37 -18.90
CA ALA A 488 -9.89 -14.93 -17.99
C ALA A 488 -9.98 -14.38 -16.56
N ASP A 489 -10.43 -13.14 -16.39
CA ASP A 489 -10.68 -12.55 -15.06
C ASP A 489 -11.89 -13.19 -14.36
N GLN A 490 -12.83 -13.79 -15.11
CA GLN A 490 -14.04 -14.45 -14.57
C GLN A 490 -13.94 -15.98 -14.48
N ALA A 491 -13.44 -16.61 -15.54
CA ALA A 491 -13.44 -18.06 -15.75
C ALA A 491 -12.14 -18.74 -15.30
N GLY A 492 -11.03 -17.98 -15.24
CA GLY A 492 -9.71 -18.45 -14.82
C GLY A 492 -8.64 -18.28 -15.90
N ARG A 493 -7.36 -18.30 -15.49
CA ARG A 493 -6.22 -18.19 -16.40
C ARG A 493 -6.02 -19.47 -17.20
N ARG A 494 -6.20 -20.63 -16.58
CA ARG A 494 -5.93 -21.91 -17.23
C ARG A 494 -6.93 -22.21 -18.36
N PRO A 495 -8.26 -22.10 -18.19
CA PRO A 495 -9.20 -22.30 -19.30
C PRO A 495 -8.98 -21.31 -20.45
N ALA A 496 -8.60 -20.07 -20.13
CA ALA A 496 -8.29 -19.06 -21.14
C ALA A 496 -7.10 -19.47 -22.02
N TYR A 497 -6.02 -19.98 -21.43
CA TYR A 497 -4.91 -20.57 -22.20
C TYR A 497 -5.36 -21.76 -23.03
N VAL A 498 -6.17 -22.66 -22.46
CA VAL A 498 -6.64 -23.85 -23.17
C VAL A 498 -7.46 -23.47 -24.41
N LEU A 499 -8.37 -22.51 -24.26
CA LEU A 499 -9.20 -22.00 -25.35
C LEU A 499 -8.35 -21.32 -26.44
N CYS A 500 -7.41 -20.46 -26.05
CA CYS A 500 -6.46 -19.81 -26.96
C CYS A 500 -5.72 -20.85 -27.83
N PHE A 501 -5.07 -21.83 -27.21
CA PHE A 501 -4.29 -22.82 -27.94
C PHE A 501 -5.14 -23.77 -28.79
N ALA A 502 -6.35 -24.12 -28.35
CA ALA A 502 -7.27 -24.92 -29.16
C ALA A 502 -7.64 -24.20 -30.47
N ILE A 503 -8.05 -22.92 -30.39
CA ILE A 503 -8.35 -22.08 -31.57
C ILE A 503 -7.11 -21.95 -32.45
N TYR A 504 -5.95 -21.69 -31.83
CA TYR A 504 -4.69 -21.52 -32.55
C TYR A 504 -4.25 -22.78 -33.32
N ILE A 505 -4.29 -23.95 -32.69
CA ILE A 505 -3.91 -25.23 -33.33
C ILE A 505 -4.83 -25.54 -34.52
N ILE A 506 -6.15 -25.41 -34.32
CA ILE A 506 -7.15 -25.63 -35.39
C ILE A 506 -6.92 -24.65 -36.54
N GLY A 507 -6.70 -23.37 -36.23
CA GLY A 507 -6.40 -22.34 -37.22
C GLY A 507 -5.15 -22.63 -38.04
N ASN A 508 -4.08 -23.13 -37.40
CA ASN A 508 -2.85 -23.50 -38.13
C ASN A 508 -3.00 -24.76 -38.99
N ILE A 509 -3.72 -25.79 -38.53
CA ILE A 509 -4.02 -26.97 -39.35
C ILE A 509 -4.81 -26.54 -40.59
N ALA A 510 -5.84 -25.70 -40.39
CA ALA A 510 -6.63 -25.18 -41.48
C ALA A 510 -5.76 -24.37 -42.46
N LEU A 511 -4.91 -23.46 -41.97
CA LEU A 511 -3.98 -22.66 -42.78
C LEU A 511 -3.01 -23.51 -43.61
N ALA A 512 -2.49 -24.59 -43.03
CA ALA A 512 -1.55 -25.48 -43.70
C ALA A 512 -2.17 -26.21 -44.91
N LEU A 513 -3.50 -26.32 -44.95
CA LEU A 513 -4.25 -26.99 -46.01
C LEU A 513 -4.84 -26.03 -47.05
N GLN A 514 -4.62 -24.72 -46.92
CA GLN A 514 -5.26 -23.73 -47.79
C GLN A 514 -4.54 -23.55 -49.14
N HIS A 515 -5.36 -23.47 -50.18
CA HIS A 515 -4.97 -23.13 -51.55
C HIS A 515 -5.80 -21.98 -52.11
N ASN A 516 -6.51 -21.25 -51.23
CA ASN A 516 -7.40 -20.15 -51.59
C ASN A 516 -7.08 -18.91 -50.75
N TYR A 517 -6.92 -17.77 -51.41
CA TYR A 517 -6.56 -16.49 -50.77
C TYR A 517 -7.59 -16.00 -49.74
N ILE A 518 -8.90 -16.09 -50.03
CA ILE A 518 -9.95 -15.63 -49.10
C ILE A 518 -9.95 -16.49 -47.85
N ALA A 519 -9.81 -17.81 -48.03
CA ALA A 519 -9.72 -18.74 -46.91
C ALA A 519 -8.46 -18.49 -46.07
N LEU A 520 -7.31 -18.25 -46.72
CA LEU A 520 -6.06 -17.86 -46.05
C LEU A 520 -6.25 -16.57 -45.23
N LEU A 521 -6.88 -15.54 -45.80
CA LEU A 521 -7.15 -14.26 -45.14
C LEU A 521 -7.99 -14.43 -43.86
N ILE A 522 -9.10 -15.17 -43.95
CA ILE A 522 -10.00 -15.43 -42.82
C ILE A 522 -9.30 -16.29 -41.76
N LEU A 523 -8.60 -17.35 -42.18
CA LEU A 523 -7.95 -18.25 -41.23
C LEU A 523 -6.75 -17.60 -40.54
N ARG A 524 -6.09 -16.62 -41.17
CA ARG A 524 -5.09 -15.76 -40.50
C ARG A 524 -5.72 -14.91 -39.40
N ALA A 525 -6.94 -14.41 -39.61
CA ALA A 525 -7.72 -13.74 -38.57
C ALA A 525 -7.96 -14.67 -37.37
N VAL A 526 -8.43 -15.90 -37.64
CA VAL A 526 -8.71 -16.93 -36.61
C VAL A 526 -7.43 -17.33 -35.85
N GLN A 527 -6.32 -17.54 -36.55
CA GLN A 527 -5.01 -17.84 -35.96
C GLN A 527 -4.57 -16.72 -34.98
N SER A 528 -4.80 -15.47 -35.35
CA SER A 528 -4.50 -14.32 -34.49
C SER A 528 -5.37 -14.28 -33.24
N CYS A 529 -6.67 -14.57 -33.38
CA CYS A 529 -7.59 -14.66 -32.24
C CYS A 529 -7.16 -15.73 -31.22
N GLY A 530 -6.69 -16.89 -31.70
CA GLY A 530 -6.22 -17.97 -30.84
C GLY A 530 -4.91 -17.66 -30.11
N SER A 531 -3.97 -16.94 -30.74
CA SER A 531 -2.66 -16.68 -30.14
C SER A 531 -2.59 -15.40 -29.30
N SER A 532 -3.25 -14.32 -29.69
CA SER A 532 -3.05 -12.98 -29.13
C SER A 532 -3.45 -12.82 -27.66
N GLY A 533 -4.49 -13.53 -27.22
CA GLY A 533 -4.96 -13.49 -25.83
C GLY A 533 -3.89 -13.91 -24.82
N THR A 534 -2.99 -14.82 -25.22
CA THR A 534 -1.91 -15.35 -24.36
C THR A 534 -0.95 -14.27 -23.87
N VAL A 535 -0.82 -13.15 -24.61
CA VAL A 535 0.05 -12.03 -24.22
C VAL A 535 -0.51 -11.27 -23.01
N ALA A 536 -1.81 -11.00 -23.01
CA ALA A 536 -2.49 -10.37 -21.88
C ALA A 536 -2.53 -11.32 -20.67
N LEU A 537 -2.77 -12.61 -20.91
CA LEU A 537 -2.77 -13.63 -19.86
C LEU A 537 -1.42 -13.75 -19.16
N ALA A 538 -0.30 -13.67 -19.89
CA ALA A 538 1.01 -13.86 -19.30
C ALA A 538 1.35 -12.80 -18.25
N SER A 539 1.05 -11.53 -18.57
CA SER A 539 1.18 -10.43 -17.62
C SER A 539 0.20 -10.54 -16.44
N ALA A 540 -1.01 -11.07 -16.68
CA ALA A 540 -1.98 -11.32 -15.62
C ALA A 540 -1.54 -12.43 -14.66
N VAL A 541 -0.94 -13.52 -15.16
CA VAL A 541 -0.36 -14.59 -14.33
C VAL A 541 0.78 -14.03 -13.47
N ALA A 542 1.62 -13.15 -14.03
CA ALA A 542 2.65 -12.47 -13.25
C ALA A 542 2.05 -11.61 -12.13
N ALA A 543 0.98 -10.86 -12.42
CA ALA A 543 0.24 -10.10 -11.42
C ALA A 543 -0.36 -10.99 -10.32
N ASP A 544 -0.86 -12.18 -10.68
CA ASP A 544 -1.49 -13.09 -9.73
C ASP A 544 -0.47 -13.69 -8.75
N VAL A 545 0.76 -13.98 -9.20
CA VAL A 545 1.74 -14.79 -8.45
C VAL A 545 2.90 -13.99 -7.86
N ILE A 546 3.21 -12.80 -8.41
CA ILE A 546 4.41 -12.00 -8.08
C ILE A 546 4.08 -10.66 -7.39
N THR A 547 4.75 -10.38 -6.27
CA THR A 547 4.61 -9.11 -5.51
C THR A 547 5.20 -7.93 -6.27
N SER A 548 4.69 -6.71 -6.05
CA SER A 548 5.22 -5.49 -6.67
C SER A 548 6.70 -5.21 -6.33
N ALA A 549 7.22 -5.75 -5.23
CA ALA A 549 8.62 -5.62 -4.84
C ALA A 549 9.62 -6.43 -5.71
N GLU A 550 9.14 -7.45 -6.42
CA GLU A 550 9.96 -8.27 -7.33
C GLU A 550 9.38 -8.38 -8.75
N ARG A 551 8.31 -7.61 -9.03
CA ARG A 551 7.54 -7.69 -10.28
C ARG A 551 8.33 -7.25 -11.51
N GLY A 552 9.28 -6.33 -11.38
CA GLY A 552 10.09 -5.83 -12.48
C GLY A 552 10.86 -6.93 -13.20
N MET A 553 11.58 -7.78 -12.46
CA MET A 553 12.32 -8.91 -13.03
C MET A 553 11.40 -9.93 -13.72
N TYR A 554 10.31 -10.34 -13.07
CA TYR A 554 9.41 -11.37 -13.63
C TYR A 554 8.59 -10.86 -14.83
N MET A 555 8.21 -9.58 -14.84
CA MET A 555 7.58 -8.96 -16.02
C MET A 555 8.57 -8.84 -17.17
N GLY A 556 9.85 -8.58 -16.90
CA GLY A 556 10.91 -8.66 -17.91
C GLY A 556 10.97 -10.04 -18.58
N ILE A 557 10.97 -11.12 -17.80
CA ILE A 557 10.91 -12.51 -18.32
C ILE A 557 9.63 -12.76 -19.10
N THR A 558 8.49 -12.28 -18.60
CA THR A 558 7.17 -12.44 -19.25
C THR A 558 7.13 -11.79 -20.64
N SER A 559 7.76 -10.61 -20.77
CA SER A 559 7.90 -9.90 -22.05
C SER A 559 8.89 -10.56 -23.01
N LEU A 560 9.83 -11.40 -22.54
CA LEU A 560 10.90 -11.95 -23.36
C LEU A 560 10.38 -12.71 -24.58
N GLY A 561 9.33 -13.51 -24.40
CA GLY A 561 8.68 -14.25 -25.48
C GLY A 561 8.15 -13.33 -26.58
N ASN A 562 7.63 -12.15 -26.23
CA ASN A 562 7.08 -11.21 -27.19
C ASN A 562 8.14 -10.52 -28.06
N ILE A 563 9.37 -10.43 -27.56
CA ILE A 563 10.40 -9.59 -28.15
C ILE A 563 11.49 -10.42 -28.86
N LEU A 564 11.75 -11.65 -28.41
CA LEU A 564 12.62 -12.58 -29.16
C LEU A 564 11.94 -13.15 -30.41
N ALA A 565 10.63 -13.35 -30.34
CA ALA A 565 9.85 -13.96 -31.41
C ALA A 565 9.96 -13.24 -32.78
N PRO A 566 9.91 -11.89 -32.87
CA PRO A 566 10.16 -11.16 -34.12
C PRO A 566 11.56 -11.36 -34.72
N SER A 567 12.56 -11.70 -33.91
CA SER A 567 13.92 -11.95 -34.40
C SER A 567 14.09 -13.38 -34.92
N LEU A 568 13.48 -14.37 -34.26
CA LEU A 568 13.58 -15.78 -34.64
C LEU A 568 12.63 -16.16 -35.78
N GLY A 569 11.47 -15.51 -35.86
CA GLY A 569 10.43 -15.80 -36.85
C GLY A 569 10.95 -15.76 -38.30
N PRO A 570 11.49 -14.64 -38.79
CA PRO A 570 11.93 -14.52 -40.19
C PRO A 570 13.05 -15.51 -40.55
N ILE A 571 13.93 -15.85 -39.61
CA ILE A 571 15.02 -16.81 -39.86
C ILE A 571 14.43 -18.21 -40.14
N LEU A 572 13.54 -18.68 -39.27
CA LEU A 572 12.89 -19.98 -39.43
C LEU A 572 11.91 -19.99 -40.60
N GLY A 573 11.19 -18.89 -40.82
CA GLY A 573 10.23 -18.74 -41.91
C GLY A 573 10.91 -18.80 -43.28
N GLY A 574 12.02 -18.08 -43.45
CA GLY A 574 12.80 -18.10 -44.69
C GLY A 574 13.35 -19.50 -44.98
N PHE A 575 13.90 -20.17 -43.96
CA PHE A 575 14.40 -21.54 -44.09
C PHE A 575 13.29 -22.53 -44.49
N LEU A 576 12.17 -22.54 -43.75
CA LEU A 576 11.05 -23.46 -44.03
C LEU A 576 10.47 -23.21 -45.42
N SER A 577 10.26 -21.94 -45.79
CA SER A 577 9.69 -21.55 -47.08
C SER A 577 10.57 -21.93 -48.26
N GLN A 578 11.89 -21.76 -48.13
CA GLN A 578 12.84 -22.00 -49.20
C GLN A 578 12.98 -23.49 -49.53
N TYR A 579 12.98 -24.37 -48.51
CA TYR A 579 13.28 -25.80 -48.68
C TYR A 579 12.05 -26.71 -48.66
N LEU A 580 11.00 -26.34 -47.92
CA LEU A 580 9.83 -27.21 -47.67
C LEU A 580 8.50 -26.60 -48.15
N GLY A 581 8.54 -25.40 -48.74
CA GLY A 581 7.35 -24.65 -49.15
C GLY A 581 6.72 -23.85 -48.01
N TRP A 582 5.88 -22.88 -48.35
CA TRP A 582 5.31 -21.94 -47.37
C TRP A 582 4.30 -22.60 -46.43
N GLN A 583 3.62 -23.67 -46.85
CA GLN A 583 2.68 -24.43 -46.03
C GLN A 583 3.38 -25.10 -44.83
N ALA A 584 4.68 -25.43 -44.96
CA ALA A 584 5.47 -26.02 -43.89
C ALA A 584 5.59 -25.11 -42.65
N ILE A 585 5.46 -23.79 -42.82
CA ILE A 585 5.41 -22.83 -41.70
C ILE A 585 4.25 -23.16 -40.77
N PHE A 586 3.07 -23.41 -41.33
CA PHE A 586 1.88 -23.69 -40.52
C PHE A 586 1.95 -25.06 -39.85
N TRP A 587 2.49 -26.07 -40.53
CA TRP A 587 2.76 -27.38 -39.91
C TRP A 587 3.78 -27.30 -38.76
N PHE A 588 4.83 -26.50 -38.93
CA PHE A 588 5.78 -26.23 -37.86
C PHE A 588 5.10 -25.57 -36.64
N LEU A 589 4.23 -24.57 -36.88
CA LEU A 589 3.48 -23.91 -35.82
C LEU A 589 2.50 -24.84 -35.09
N VAL A 590 1.86 -25.80 -35.80
CA VAL A 590 1.05 -26.87 -35.19
C VAL A 590 1.90 -27.72 -34.25
N LEU A 591 3.04 -28.21 -34.72
CA LEU A 591 3.92 -29.07 -33.92
C LEU A 591 4.45 -28.34 -32.68
N ALA A 592 4.92 -27.10 -32.86
CA ALA A 592 5.37 -26.25 -31.76
C ALA A 592 4.24 -25.98 -30.75
N ALA A 593 3.01 -25.74 -31.22
CA ALA A 593 1.88 -25.51 -30.33
C ALA A 593 1.46 -26.77 -29.57
N ILE A 594 1.39 -27.93 -30.22
CA ILE A 594 1.01 -29.19 -29.57
C ILE A 594 2.04 -29.59 -28.50
N THR A 595 3.33 -29.49 -28.82
CA THR A 595 4.43 -29.81 -27.89
C THR A 595 4.42 -28.92 -26.65
N PHE A 596 3.93 -27.67 -26.75
CA PHE A 596 3.74 -26.78 -25.62
C PHE A 596 2.37 -26.99 -24.91
N PHE A 597 1.31 -27.21 -25.67
CA PHE A 597 -0.07 -27.33 -25.20
C PHE A 597 -0.27 -28.55 -24.30
N ILE A 598 0.35 -29.69 -24.64
CA ILE A 598 0.25 -30.93 -23.84
C ILE A 598 0.78 -30.71 -22.40
N PRO A 599 2.04 -30.27 -22.18
CA PRO A 599 2.53 -29.92 -20.85
C PRO A 599 1.68 -28.85 -20.15
N LEU A 600 1.20 -27.84 -20.87
CA LEU A 600 0.34 -26.79 -20.29
C LEU A 600 -0.95 -27.39 -19.70
N VAL A 601 -1.64 -28.25 -20.45
CA VAL A 601 -2.87 -28.91 -19.98
C VAL A 601 -2.60 -29.80 -18.76
N ILE A 602 -1.46 -30.49 -18.75
CA ILE A 602 -1.09 -31.44 -17.69
C ILE A 602 -0.68 -30.73 -16.40
N PHE A 603 0.22 -29.74 -16.49
CA PHE A 603 0.95 -29.21 -15.34
C PHE A 603 0.60 -27.77 -14.95
N PHE A 604 0.13 -26.93 -15.88
CA PHE A 604 -0.07 -25.51 -15.61
C PHE A 604 -1.19 -25.30 -14.57
N PRO A 605 -0.91 -24.68 -13.40
CA PRO A 605 -1.90 -24.50 -12.36
C PRO A 605 -2.83 -23.33 -12.69
N GLU A 606 -4.00 -23.33 -12.06
CA GLU A 606 -4.84 -22.12 -12.03
C GLU A 606 -4.18 -21.09 -11.09
N THR A 607 -4.11 -19.84 -11.54
CA THR A 607 -3.46 -18.74 -10.80
C THR A 607 -4.40 -17.59 -10.52
N CYS A 608 -5.57 -17.53 -11.18
CA CYS A 608 -6.52 -16.44 -11.03
C CYS A 608 -6.92 -16.27 -9.56
N ARG A 609 -6.57 -15.12 -8.96
CA ARG A 609 -6.83 -14.86 -7.54
C ARG A 609 -8.30 -14.91 -7.16
N ALA A 610 -9.20 -14.58 -8.09
CA ALA A 610 -10.65 -14.67 -7.88
C ALA A 610 -11.14 -16.12 -7.71
N ILE A 611 -10.36 -17.11 -8.15
CA ILE A 611 -10.74 -18.53 -8.12
C ILE A 611 -9.93 -19.30 -7.06
N VAL A 612 -8.61 -19.10 -7.02
CA VAL A 612 -7.70 -19.88 -6.17
C VAL A 612 -7.07 -19.08 -5.01
N GLY A 613 -7.42 -17.81 -4.85
CA GLY A 613 -6.83 -16.93 -3.84
C GLY A 613 -5.33 -16.71 -4.09
N ASP A 614 -4.48 -16.99 -3.10
CA ASP A 614 -3.02 -16.98 -3.20
C ASP A 614 -2.43 -18.30 -3.80
N GLY A 615 -3.31 -19.20 -4.26
CA GLY A 615 -3.00 -20.55 -4.71
C GLY A 615 -3.25 -21.64 -3.66
N SER A 616 -3.67 -21.27 -2.44
CA SER A 616 -4.02 -22.22 -1.37
C SER A 616 -5.36 -22.93 -1.59
N ILE A 617 -6.28 -22.32 -2.34
CA ILE A 617 -7.61 -22.90 -2.59
C ILE A 617 -7.51 -23.87 -3.78
N PRO A 618 -7.88 -25.15 -3.62
CA PRO A 618 -7.77 -26.14 -4.69
C PRO A 618 -8.74 -25.82 -5.83
N ALA A 619 -8.20 -25.73 -7.05
CA ALA A 619 -9.00 -25.53 -8.26
C ALA A 619 -9.95 -26.72 -8.52
N THR A 620 -11.16 -26.43 -9.00
CA THR A 620 -12.21 -27.45 -9.27
C THR A 620 -12.71 -27.41 -10.72
N GLY A 621 -13.37 -28.49 -11.14
CA GLY A 621 -13.95 -28.61 -12.48
C GLY A 621 -12.90 -28.52 -13.59
N TRP A 622 -13.12 -27.62 -14.54
CA TRP A 622 -12.22 -27.36 -15.68
C TRP A 622 -10.99 -26.49 -15.32
N ASN A 623 -10.94 -25.88 -14.15
CA ASN A 623 -9.79 -25.11 -13.66
C ASN A 623 -8.70 -26.01 -13.07
N GLN A 624 -9.01 -27.29 -12.86
CA GLN A 624 -8.07 -28.27 -12.33
C GLN A 624 -7.12 -28.78 -13.43
N SER A 625 -5.81 -28.83 -13.15
CA SER A 625 -4.83 -29.48 -14.02
C SER A 625 -4.99 -31.00 -13.99
N VAL A 626 -4.58 -31.69 -15.08
CA VAL A 626 -4.67 -33.16 -15.16
C VAL A 626 -3.81 -33.81 -14.07
N TRP A 627 -2.62 -33.25 -13.82
CA TRP A 627 -1.74 -33.70 -12.75
C TRP A 627 -2.40 -33.63 -11.37
N ASN A 628 -3.03 -32.50 -11.03
CA ASN A 628 -3.71 -32.34 -9.73
C ASN A 628 -4.91 -33.29 -9.60
N ARG A 629 -5.61 -33.59 -10.70
CA ARG A 629 -6.71 -34.56 -10.72
C ARG A 629 -6.20 -35.99 -10.49
N TRP A 630 -5.12 -36.37 -11.16
CA TRP A 630 -4.48 -37.68 -11.01
C TRP A 630 -3.93 -37.89 -9.59
N HIS A 631 -3.22 -36.91 -9.04
CA HIS A 631 -2.68 -36.97 -7.67
C HIS A 631 -3.77 -37.07 -6.61
N LYS A 632 -4.89 -36.32 -6.78
CA LYS A 632 -6.03 -36.38 -5.86
C LYS A 632 -6.68 -37.77 -5.87
N GLN A 633 -6.82 -38.38 -7.04
CA GLN A 633 -7.37 -39.74 -7.19
C GLN A 633 -6.45 -40.81 -6.59
N HIS A 634 -5.13 -40.69 -6.75
CA HIS A 634 -4.15 -41.65 -6.21
C HIS A 634 -3.98 -41.52 -4.69
N ALA A 635 -4.07 -40.30 -4.15
CA ALA A 635 -4.06 -40.06 -2.70
C ALA A 635 -5.31 -40.66 -2.01
N THR A 636 -6.48 -40.61 -2.66
CA THR A 636 -7.69 -41.30 -2.17
C THR A 636 -7.65 -42.82 -2.37
N ALA A 637 -6.92 -43.33 -3.37
CA ALA A 637 -6.77 -44.78 -3.58
C ALA A 637 -5.80 -45.43 -2.59
N THR A 638 -4.75 -44.72 -2.16
CA THR A 638 -3.76 -45.22 -1.18
C THR A 638 -4.25 -45.19 0.28
N THR A 639 -5.30 -44.43 0.59
CA THR A 639 -5.90 -44.37 1.93
C THR A 639 -7.02 -45.38 2.17
N ASN A 640 -7.44 -46.15 1.16
CA ASN A 640 -8.49 -47.17 1.31
C ASN A 640 -7.96 -48.57 1.69
N GLY A 641 -6.67 -48.70 2.05
CA GLY A 641 -6.04 -49.99 2.37
C GLY A 641 -5.86 -50.30 3.86
N VAL A 642 -6.11 -49.35 4.78
CA VAL A 642 -5.86 -49.55 6.22
C VAL A 642 -6.94 -48.81 7.04
N VAL A 643 -7.77 -49.60 7.74
CA VAL A 643 -8.78 -49.27 8.77
C VAL A 643 -10.18 -48.91 8.26
N GLU A 644 -11.04 -49.94 8.20
CA GLU A 644 -12.49 -49.81 8.42
C GLU A 644 -12.75 -49.67 9.92
N GLY A 645 -13.23 -48.50 10.36
CA GLY A 645 -13.64 -48.26 11.75
C GLY A 645 -14.04 -46.80 12.01
N SER A 646 -15.34 -46.59 12.25
CA SER A 646 -16.04 -45.36 12.66
C SER A 646 -16.18 -44.20 11.63
N PRO A 647 -17.42 -43.83 11.26
CA PRO A 647 -17.70 -42.66 10.43
C PRO A 647 -17.89 -41.42 11.31
N ASP A 648 -16.82 -40.90 11.91
CA ASP A 648 -16.87 -39.59 12.57
C ASP A 648 -15.47 -39.00 12.72
N THR A 649 -15.40 -37.67 12.51
CA THR A 649 -14.27 -36.73 12.73
C THR A 649 -13.26 -36.53 11.59
N CYS A 650 -13.16 -35.26 11.17
CA CYS A 650 -12.01 -34.66 10.47
C CYS A 650 -11.85 -34.92 8.96
N ARG A 651 -12.89 -34.70 8.16
CA ARG A 651 -12.71 -34.35 6.73
C ARG A 651 -13.33 -32.98 6.43
N ASP A 652 -12.50 -32.15 5.79
CA ASP A 652 -12.84 -30.96 5.00
C ASP A 652 -12.93 -29.60 5.71
N ALA A 653 -11.79 -29.14 6.26
CA ALA A 653 -11.50 -27.72 6.52
C ALA A 653 -10.71 -27.08 5.37
N HIS A 654 -11.09 -27.34 4.11
CA HIS A 654 -10.59 -26.59 2.95
C HIS A 654 -11.70 -25.68 2.41
N PRO A 655 -11.45 -24.38 2.15
CA PRO A 655 -12.45 -23.47 1.60
C PRO A 655 -13.02 -24.05 0.30
N GLN A 656 -14.35 -24.10 0.19
CA GLN A 656 -14.98 -24.46 -1.07
C GLN A 656 -14.75 -23.35 -2.11
N PRO A 657 -14.53 -23.70 -3.38
CA PRO A 657 -14.34 -22.73 -4.46
C PRO A 657 -15.58 -21.83 -4.60
N GLN A 658 -15.38 -20.51 -4.64
CA GLN A 658 -16.46 -19.58 -4.97
C GLN A 658 -16.95 -19.87 -6.39
N LYS A 659 -18.27 -20.13 -6.55
CA LYS A 659 -18.90 -20.23 -7.87
C LYS A 659 -18.91 -18.83 -8.50
N THR A 660 -18.02 -18.57 -9.44
CA THR A 660 -18.08 -17.36 -10.25
C THR A 660 -19.14 -17.54 -11.34
N ASN A 661 -20.09 -16.61 -11.42
CA ASN A 661 -21.04 -16.58 -12.53
C ASN A 661 -20.30 -16.08 -13.76
N ILE A 662 -20.07 -16.98 -14.73
CA ILE A 662 -19.43 -16.65 -16.00
C ILE A 662 -20.44 -15.88 -16.84
N THR A 663 -20.21 -14.59 -17.02
CA THR A 663 -21.00 -13.74 -17.93
C THR A 663 -20.32 -13.66 -19.29
N PHE A 664 -21.07 -13.28 -20.33
CA PHE A 664 -20.47 -13.07 -21.65
C PHE A 664 -19.39 -11.97 -21.55
N PRO A 665 -18.17 -12.18 -22.10
CA PRO A 665 -17.08 -11.21 -21.99
C PRO A 665 -17.47 -9.84 -22.53
N ASN A 666 -17.20 -8.78 -21.76
CA ASN A 666 -17.58 -7.42 -22.13
C ASN A 666 -16.36 -6.61 -22.64
N PRO A 667 -16.15 -6.49 -23.97
CA PRO A 667 -15.03 -5.74 -24.53
C PRO A 667 -15.10 -4.23 -24.27
N LEU A 668 -16.28 -3.68 -23.95
CA LEU A 668 -16.44 -2.24 -23.64
C LEU A 668 -15.70 -1.85 -22.36
N SER A 669 -15.51 -2.79 -21.42
CA SER A 669 -14.71 -2.56 -20.21
C SER A 669 -13.26 -2.19 -20.54
N THR A 670 -12.69 -2.82 -21.56
CA THR A 670 -11.34 -2.55 -22.07
C THR A 670 -11.26 -1.18 -22.73
N LEU A 671 -12.28 -0.80 -23.52
CA LEU A 671 -12.35 0.51 -24.16
C LEU A 671 -12.52 1.65 -23.13
N ARG A 672 -13.32 1.43 -22.09
CA ARG A 672 -13.55 2.43 -21.03
C ARG A 672 -12.25 2.81 -20.32
N LEU A 673 -11.34 1.86 -20.12
CA LEU A 673 -10.03 2.09 -19.50
C LEU A 673 -9.16 3.08 -20.28
N LEU A 674 -9.32 3.14 -21.61
CA LEU A 674 -8.57 4.08 -22.46
C LEU A 674 -8.99 5.54 -22.26
N PHE A 675 -10.20 5.78 -21.75
CA PHE A 675 -10.73 7.12 -21.52
C PHE A 675 -10.61 7.57 -20.05
N GLN A 676 -9.99 6.76 -19.19
CA GLN A 676 -9.77 7.10 -17.78
C GLN A 676 -8.40 7.76 -17.61
N LEU A 677 -8.34 8.92 -16.93
CA LEU A 677 -7.09 9.43 -16.38
C LEU A 677 -6.75 8.67 -15.08
N PRO A 678 -5.50 8.23 -14.85
CA PRO A 678 -4.27 8.44 -15.66
C PRO A 678 -3.95 7.33 -16.69
N THR A 679 -4.80 6.31 -16.80
CA THR A 679 -4.52 5.05 -17.53
C THR A 679 -4.49 5.18 -19.04
N GLY A 680 -5.40 5.96 -19.62
CA GLY A 680 -5.45 6.23 -21.06
C GLY A 680 -4.13 6.79 -21.60
N PRO A 681 -3.63 7.90 -21.05
CA PRO A 681 -2.32 8.46 -21.41
C PRO A 681 -1.17 7.45 -21.27
N LEU A 682 -1.14 6.68 -20.18
CA LEU A 682 -0.10 5.67 -19.94
C LEU A 682 -0.12 4.53 -20.98
N VAL A 683 -1.31 4.07 -21.37
CA VAL A 683 -1.47 3.04 -22.41
C VAL A 683 -1.09 3.59 -23.79
N LEU A 684 -1.48 4.83 -24.10
CA LEU A 684 -1.13 5.51 -25.35
C LEU A 684 0.38 5.69 -25.50
N ALA A 685 1.01 6.17 -24.44
CA ALA A 685 2.46 6.29 -24.29
C ALA A 685 3.20 4.99 -24.59
N ASN A 686 2.76 3.89 -23.96
CA ASN A 686 3.34 2.57 -24.17
C ASN A 686 3.14 2.08 -25.61
N GLY A 687 1.99 2.38 -26.20
CA GLY A 687 1.70 2.12 -27.61
C GLY A 687 2.62 2.87 -28.57
N MET A 688 2.95 4.14 -28.30
CA MET A 688 3.89 4.94 -29.12
C MET A 688 5.33 4.41 -29.05
N VAL A 689 5.79 4.01 -27.86
CA VAL A 689 7.10 3.34 -27.70
C VAL A 689 7.15 2.04 -28.51
N PHE A 690 6.09 1.25 -28.48
CA PHE A 690 5.98 0.03 -29.26
C PHE A 690 5.90 0.28 -30.78
N ALA A 691 5.14 1.29 -31.21
CA ALA A 691 5.04 1.68 -32.60
C ALA A 691 6.40 2.12 -33.17
N SER A 692 7.21 2.80 -32.37
CA SER A 692 8.57 3.23 -32.74
C SER A 692 9.52 2.05 -33.00
N TYR A 693 9.38 0.96 -32.23
CA TYR A 693 10.09 -0.30 -32.51
C TYR A 693 9.71 -0.86 -33.88
N TYR A 694 8.41 -0.96 -34.16
CA TYR A 694 7.91 -1.49 -35.44
C TYR A 694 8.29 -0.62 -36.64
N SER A 695 8.32 0.71 -36.48
CA SER A 695 8.84 1.63 -37.50
C SER A 695 10.26 1.28 -37.93
N VAL A 696 11.17 1.06 -36.97
CA VAL A 696 12.56 0.72 -37.26
C VAL A 696 12.65 -0.69 -37.86
N THR A 697 12.01 -1.69 -37.26
CA THR A 697 12.11 -3.08 -37.73
C THR A 697 11.50 -3.28 -39.12
N ALA A 698 10.43 -2.56 -39.46
CA ALA A 698 9.83 -2.61 -40.79
C ALA A 698 10.68 -1.90 -41.85
N GLY A 699 11.48 -0.90 -41.46
CA GLY A 699 12.41 -0.20 -42.35
C GLY A 699 13.61 -1.05 -42.77
N ILE A 700 14.12 -1.90 -41.87
CA ILE A 700 15.36 -2.69 -42.05
C ILE A 700 15.43 -3.44 -43.39
N PRO A 701 14.44 -4.26 -43.80
CA PRO A 701 14.54 -5.04 -45.04
C PRO A 701 14.75 -4.16 -46.28
N SER A 702 14.01 -3.06 -46.38
CA SER A 702 14.12 -2.14 -47.52
C SER A 702 15.43 -1.35 -47.51
N GLN A 703 15.83 -0.86 -46.34
CA GLN A 703 17.02 -0.02 -46.18
C GLN A 703 18.30 -0.84 -46.34
N PHE A 704 18.40 -2.00 -45.71
CA PHE A 704 19.63 -2.79 -45.72
C PHE A 704 19.84 -3.48 -47.07
N LYS A 705 18.76 -3.87 -47.77
CA LYS A 705 18.86 -4.34 -49.16
C LYS A 705 19.34 -3.23 -50.09
N ALA A 706 18.81 -2.02 -49.96
CA ALA A 706 19.18 -0.89 -50.81
C ALA A 706 20.60 -0.35 -50.54
N ILE A 707 21.03 -0.29 -49.27
CA ILE A 707 22.32 0.30 -48.88
C ILE A 707 23.46 -0.71 -48.98
N TYR A 708 23.23 -1.97 -48.55
CA TYR A 708 24.28 -2.99 -48.40
C TYR A 708 24.16 -4.16 -49.37
N GLY A 709 23.07 -4.27 -50.14
CA GLY A 709 22.88 -5.37 -51.08
C GLY A 709 22.70 -6.74 -50.42
N LEU A 710 22.20 -6.79 -49.18
CA LEU A 710 22.03 -8.07 -48.45
C LEU A 710 21.02 -9.00 -49.14
N SER A 711 21.33 -10.30 -49.14
CA SER A 711 20.40 -11.37 -49.49
C SER A 711 19.29 -11.49 -48.44
N ASP A 712 18.19 -12.18 -48.77
CA ASP A 712 17.05 -12.34 -47.84
C ASP A 712 17.45 -13.04 -46.53
N LEU A 713 18.41 -13.98 -46.58
CA LEU A 713 19.03 -14.57 -45.39
C LEU A 713 19.88 -13.54 -44.61
N GLY A 714 20.66 -12.71 -45.32
CA GLY A 714 21.45 -11.64 -44.73
C GLY A 714 20.58 -10.62 -43.99
N ILE A 715 19.42 -10.28 -44.55
CA ILE A 715 18.40 -9.42 -43.91
C ILE A 715 17.83 -10.09 -42.65
N GLY A 716 17.54 -11.40 -42.70
CA GLY A 716 17.11 -12.17 -41.53
C GLY A 716 18.13 -12.13 -40.39
N LEU A 717 19.42 -12.28 -40.69
CA LEU A 717 20.51 -12.24 -39.71
C LEU A 717 20.68 -10.85 -39.05
N SER A 718 20.33 -9.76 -39.75
CA SER A 718 20.39 -8.41 -39.18
C SER A 718 19.41 -8.14 -38.03
N PHE A 719 18.46 -9.05 -37.75
CA PHE A 719 17.58 -8.95 -36.57
C PHE A 719 18.18 -9.55 -35.29
N ILE A 720 19.29 -10.31 -35.36
CA ILE A 720 19.95 -10.89 -34.16
C ILE A 720 20.34 -9.82 -33.13
N PRO A 721 20.96 -8.68 -33.52
CA PRO A 721 21.29 -7.62 -32.56
C PRO A 721 20.05 -7.01 -31.87
N ALA A 722 18.92 -6.91 -32.58
CA ALA A 722 17.67 -6.46 -31.98
C ALA A 722 17.21 -7.41 -30.86
N GLY A 723 17.18 -8.71 -31.16
CA GLY A 723 16.84 -9.75 -30.18
C GLY A 723 17.78 -9.79 -28.96
N LEU A 724 19.09 -9.65 -29.18
CA LEU A 724 20.08 -9.59 -28.10
C LEU A 724 19.91 -8.34 -27.22
N GLY A 725 19.68 -7.17 -27.82
CA GLY A 725 19.44 -5.93 -27.08
C GLY A 725 18.21 -6.03 -26.18
N SER A 726 17.13 -6.62 -26.70
CA SER A 726 15.91 -6.86 -25.95
C SER A 726 16.06 -7.90 -24.83
N LEU A 727 16.81 -8.98 -25.06
CA LEU A 727 17.10 -10.01 -24.04
C LEU A 727 17.86 -9.42 -22.85
N LEU A 728 18.92 -8.66 -23.12
CA LEU A 728 19.71 -8.00 -22.08
C LEU A 728 18.89 -6.95 -21.34
N SER A 729 18.09 -6.16 -22.08
CA SER A 729 17.21 -5.16 -21.49
C SER A 729 16.17 -5.75 -20.54
N ALA A 730 15.49 -6.84 -20.94
CA ALA A 730 14.46 -7.49 -20.13
C ALA A 730 14.99 -7.95 -18.76
N THR A 731 16.23 -8.44 -18.70
CA THR A 731 16.86 -8.89 -17.45
C THR A 731 17.42 -7.73 -16.63
N PHE A 732 18.22 -6.85 -17.23
CA PHE A 732 18.92 -5.78 -16.54
C PHE A 732 17.96 -4.69 -16.05
N ASN A 733 17.02 -4.26 -16.88
CA ASN A 733 16.07 -3.21 -16.52
C ASN A 733 15.08 -3.69 -15.45
N GLY A 734 14.68 -4.97 -15.47
CA GLY A 734 13.84 -5.56 -14.42
C GLY A 734 14.47 -5.45 -13.03
N LEU A 735 15.78 -5.67 -12.93
CA LEU A 735 16.54 -5.50 -11.69
C LEU A 735 16.58 -4.04 -11.22
N ILE A 736 16.74 -3.09 -12.13
CA ILE A 736 16.75 -1.65 -11.81
C ILE A 736 15.38 -1.20 -11.30
N VAL A 737 14.31 -1.66 -11.94
CA VAL A 737 12.92 -1.34 -11.53
C VAL A 737 12.63 -1.86 -10.12
N ASP A 738 13.02 -3.10 -9.82
CA ASP A 738 12.85 -3.68 -8.48
C ASP A 738 13.73 -2.97 -7.45
N TRP A 739 14.98 -2.68 -7.80
CA TRP A 739 15.89 -1.93 -6.94
C TRP A 739 15.34 -0.54 -6.59
N ASN A 740 14.81 0.21 -7.56
CA ASN A 740 14.28 1.55 -7.32
C ASN A 740 13.02 1.52 -6.45
N TYR A 741 12.14 0.53 -6.66
CA TYR A 741 10.97 0.31 -5.80
C TYR A 741 11.37 0.04 -4.35
N ILE A 742 12.30 -0.90 -4.13
CA ILE A 742 12.79 -1.25 -2.80
C ILE A 742 13.48 -0.05 -2.15
N ARG A 743 14.27 0.71 -2.93
CA ARG A 743 14.94 1.93 -2.46
C ARG A 743 13.94 2.97 -1.98
N LEU A 744 12.85 3.20 -2.72
CA LEU A 744 11.84 4.20 -2.36
C LEU A 744 10.97 3.76 -1.17
N ARG A 745 10.63 2.47 -1.07
CA ARG A 745 9.95 1.89 0.11
C ARG A 745 10.80 2.02 1.38
N ARG A 746 12.09 1.67 1.30
CA ARG A 746 13.01 1.83 2.44
C ARG A 746 13.15 3.28 2.88
N LYS A 747 13.10 4.23 1.94
CA LYS A 747 13.14 5.68 2.23
C LYS A 747 11.86 6.20 2.88
N THR A 748 10.73 5.52 2.73
CA THR A 748 9.42 5.90 3.31
C THR A 748 9.13 5.23 4.65
N GLY A 749 10.04 4.37 5.15
CA GLY A 749 9.91 3.71 6.45
C GLY A 749 9.13 2.39 6.42
N ASP A 750 8.65 1.96 5.26
CA ASP A 750 7.83 0.75 5.12
C ASP A 750 8.70 -0.53 5.08
N PRO A 751 8.35 -1.59 5.84
CA PRO A 751 9.04 -2.87 5.78
C PRO A 751 8.83 -3.57 4.42
N VAL A 752 9.92 -3.98 3.77
CA VAL A 752 9.91 -4.68 2.47
C VAL A 752 10.17 -6.18 2.62
N SER A 753 9.10 -6.95 2.53
CA SER A 753 9.00 -8.40 2.35
C SER A 753 8.59 -8.82 0.92
N LYS A 754 9.40 -9.62 0.22
CA LYS A 754 9.05 -10.10 -1.14
C LYS A 754 7.92 -11.14 -1.15
N ASP A 755 7.59 -11.67 0.02
CA ASP A 755 6.63 -12.76 0.18
C ASP A 755 5.25 -12.29 0.66
N GLN A 756 5.08 -11.00 0.99
CA GLN A 756 3.82 -10.47 1.56
C GLN A 756 3.22 -9.38 0.67
N LYS A 757 1.89 -9.24 0.74
CA LYS A 757 1.17 -8.17 0.06
C LYS A 757 1.51 -6.82 0.72
N GLN A 758 1.94 -5.83 -0.07
CA GLN A 758 2.50 -4.56 0.44
C GLN A 758 1.76 -3.31 0.01
N ASP A 759 0.80 -3.44 -0.90
CA ASP A 759 0.14 -2.29 -1.49
C ASP A 759 -1.00 -1.81 -0.58
N HIS A 760 -0.61 -1.12 0.49
CA HIS A 760 -1.46 -0.20 1.23
C HIS A 760 -1.38 1.15 0.49
N GLY A 761 -2.53 1.73 0.14
CA GLY A 761 -2.70 2.79 -0.88
C GLY A 761 -2.02 4.15 -0.67
N ALA A 762 -0.97 4.24 0.15
CA ALA A 762 -0.20 5.46 0.42
C ALA A 762 1.18 5.51 -0.29
N PHE A 763 1.63 4.44 -0.94
CA PHE A 763 2.94 4.39 -1.61
C PHE A 763 2.89 4.95 -3.05
N PRO A 764 3.76 5.92 -3.43
CA PRO A 764 3.78 6.53 -4.76
C PRO A 764 4.41 5.58 -5.80
N ILE A 765 3.64 4.61 -6.26
CA ILE A 765 4.09 3.54 -7.16
C ILE A 765 4.43 4.06 -8.56
N GLU A 766 3.69 5.07 -9.04
CA GLU A 766 3.91 5.74 -10.32
C GLU A 766 5.30 6.37 -10.34
N LYS A 767 5.66 7.09 -9.28
CA LYS A 767 6.99 7.69 -9.13
C LYS A 767 8.08 6.63 -9.09
N ALA A 768 7.87 5.52 -8.38
CA ALA A 768 8.83 4.44 -8.27
C ALA A 768 9.18 3.82 -9.64
N ARG A 769 8.18 3.68 -10.53
CA ARG A 769 8.37 3.12 -11.88
C ARG A 769 8.85 4.17 -12.88
N LEU A 770 8.23 5.35 -12.93
CA LEU A 770 8.51 6.38 -13.94
C LEU A 770 9.91 7.00 -13.81
N GLN A 771 10.52 7.00 -12.61
CA GLN A 771 11.94 7.37 -12.42
C GLN A 771 12.90 6.52 -13.26
N VAL A 772 12.51 5.30 -13.63
CA VAL A 772 13.26 4.43 -14.54
C VAL A 772 12.71 4.54 -15.97
N GLY A 773 11.38 4.58 -16.12
CA GLY A 773 10.72 4.55 -17.43
C GLY A 773 10.98 5.79 -18.31
N ILE A 774 10.95 7.00 -17.74
CA ILE A 774 11.12 8.25 -18.50
C ILE A 774 12.54 8.34 -19.09
N PRO A 775 13.64 8.17 -18.31
CA PRO A 775 14.98 8.17 -18.89
C PRO A 775 15.19 7.15 -20.00
N MET A 776 14.62 5.94 -19.86
CA MET A 776 14.71 4.91 -20.91
C MET A 776 13.94 5.30 -22.18
N THR A 777 12.80 5.98 -22.05
CA THR A 777 12.02 6.49 -23.18
C THR A 777 12.77 7.58 -23.93
N VAL A 778 13.41 8.51 -23.21
CA VAL A 778 14.24 9.56 -23.80
C VAL A 778 15.46 8.95 -24.52
N ALA A 779 16.15 8.01 -23.87
CA ALA A 779 17.29 7.31 -24.47
C ALA A 779 16.87 6.54 -25.75
N ALA A 780 15.69 5.92 -25.76
CA ALA A 780 15.13 5.28 -26.94
C ALA A 780 14.92 6.29 -28.08
N ALA A 781 14.37 7.47 -27.79
CA ALA A 781 14.07 8.48 -28.82
C ALA A 781 15.34 9.03 -29.46
N LEU A 782 16.34 9.33 -28.63
CA LEU A 782 17.66 9.74 -29.10
C LEU A 782 18.30 8.66 -29.97
N SER A 783 18.17 7.39 -29.60
CA SER A 783 18.72 6.26 -30.37
C SER A 783 18.05 6.13 -31.74
N VAL A 784 16.73 6.31 -31.83
CA VAL A 784 15.97 6.30 -33.10
C VAL A 784 16.33 7.49 -33.98
N ALA A 785 16.43 8.69 -33.39
CA ALA A 785 16.83 9.90 -34.12
C ALA A 785 18.26 9.77 -34.67
N TRP A 786 19.18 9.19 -33.87
CA TRP A 786 20.54 8.90 -34.28
C TRP A 786 20.56 7.91 -35.46
N TYR A 787 19.81 6.81 -35.37
CA TYR A 787 19.68 5.84 -36.45
C TYR A 787 19.24 6.49 -37.76
N GLY A 788 18.24 7.37 -37.72
CA GLY A 788 17.78 8.09 -38.91
C GLY A 788 18.84 8.98 -39.55
N ALA A 789 19.58 9.73 -38.75
CA ALA A 789 20.65 10.59 -39.22
C ALA A 789 21.82 9.80 -39.83
N LEU A 790 22.22 8.69 -39.19
CA LEU A 790 23.34 7.89 -39.66
C LEU A 790 23.01 7.05 -40.89
N ILE A 791 21.84 6.41 -40.95
CA ILE A 791 21.47 5.54 -42.08
C ILE A 791 21.44 6.32 -43.40
N GLU A 792 21.09 7.61 -43.37
CA GLU A 792 21.18 8.48 -44.55
C GLU A 792 22.62 8.67 -45.05
N ALA A 793 23.60 8.68 -44.15
CA ALA A 793 25.02 8.75 -44.46
C ALA A 793 25.64 7.41 -44.90
N LYS A 794 24.83 6.34 -45.06
CA LYS A 794 25.26 4.99 -45.48
C LYS A 794 26.44 4.45 -44.66
N PRO A 795 26.27 4.27 -43.34
CA PRO A 795 27.35 3.88 -42.44
C PRO A 795 27.73 2.41 -42.67
N THR A 796 28.83 1.92 -42.09
CA THR A 796 29.17 0.48 -42.20
C THR A 796 28.10 -0.40 -41.54
N LEU A 797 27.93 -1.63 -42.03
CA LEU A 797 26.90 -2.56 -41.53
C LEU A 797 27.00 -2.76 -40.01
N SER A 798 28.21 -2.88 -39.46
CA SER A 798 28.43 -3.07 -38.01
C SER A 798 27.89 -1.91 -37.17
N VAL A 799 28.01 -0.66 -37.66
CA VAL A 799 27.48 0.53 -36.96
C VAL A 799 25.95 0.50 -36.96
N SER A 800 25.33 0.14 -38.09
CA SER A 800 23.87 -0.01 -38.18
C SER A 800 23.35 -1.10 -37.26
N LEU A 801 24.03 -2.24 -37.18
CA LEU A 801 23.67 -3.33 -36.28
C LEU A 801 23.82 -2.95 -34.79
N ALA A 802 24.85 -2.19 -34.44
CA ALA A 802 25.03 -1.67 -33.08
C ALA A 802 23.93 -0.68 -32.67
N LEU A 803 23.48 0.17 -33.59
CA LEU A 803 22.35 1.07 -33.34
C LEU A 803 21.02 0.30 -33.19
N VAL A 804 20.79 -0.71 -34.03
CA VAL A 804 19.61 -1.59 -33.92
C VAL A 804 19.57 -2.29 -32.55
N PHE A 805 20.73 -2.75 -32.06
CA PHE A 805 20.86 -3.29 -30.70
C PHE A 805 20.48 -2.24 -29.64
N LEU A 806 21.06 -1.03 -29.71
CA LEU A 806 20.82 0.04 -28.73
C LEU A 806 19.36 0.49 -28.70
N ILE A 807 18.75 0.68 -29.87
CA ILE A 807 17.33 1.02 -30.03
C ILE A 807 16.47 -0.05 -29.37
N SER A 808 16.74 -1.33 -29.68
CA SER A 808 15.97 -2.45 -29.13
C SER A 808 16.12 -2.57 -27.62
N PHE A 809 17.32 -2.31 -27.08
CA PHE A 809 17.58 -2.28 -25.65
C PHE A 809 16.74 -1.20 -24.94
N CYS A 810 16.83 0.05 -25.41
CA CYS A 810 16.17 1.20 -24.78
C CYS A 810 14.64 1.12 -24.89
N ILE A 811 14.12 0.78 -26.08
CA ILE A 811 12.67 0.63 -26.29
C ILE A 811 12.11 -0.50 -25.42
N THR A 812 12.80 -1.65 -25.35
CA THR A 812 12.39 -2.77 -24.50
C THR A 812 12.37 -2.37 -23.02
N ALA A 813 13.33 -1.56 -22.58
CA ALA A 813 13.40 -1.09 -21.20
C ALA A 813 12.20 -0.20 -20.86
N ALA A 814 11.95 0.82 -21.69
CA ALA A 814 10.80 1.73 -21.53
C ALA A 814 9.46 0.98 -21.55
N TYR A 815 9.29 0.08 -22.52
CA TYR A 815 8.10 -0.74 -22.67
C TYR A 815 7.82 -1.63 -21.45
N ASN A 816 8.86 -2.30 -20.93
CA ASN A 816 8.73 -3.17 -19.77
C ASN A 816 8.32 -2.40 -18.51
N VAL A 817 8.89 -1.21 -18.28
CA VAL A 817 8.55 -0.39 -17.10
C VAL A 817 7.08 0.05 -17.15
N MET A 818 6.58 0.47 -18.31
CA MET A 818 5.19 0.87 -18.46
C MET A 818 4.22 -0.29 -18.28
N ASN A 819 4.55 -1.49 -18.80
CA ASN A 819 3.76 -2.69 -18.54
C ASN A 819 3.70 -3.05 -17.05
N VAL A 820 4.82 -2.95 -16.33
CA VAL A 820 4.85 -3.18 -14.87
C VAL A 820 3.93 -2.19 -14.17
N LEU A 821 3.96 -0.91 -14.55
CA LEU A 821 3.12 0.12 -13.95
C LEU A 821 1.63 -0.11 -14.23
N ILE A 822 1.24 -0.48 -15.45
CA ILE A 822 -0.16 -0.80 -15.79
C ILE A 822 -0.69 -1.95 -14.91
N VAL A 823 0.13 -2.99 -14.70
CA VAL A 823 -0.23 -4.13 -13.85
C VAL A 823 -0.30 -3.75 -12.37
N ASP A 824 0.61 -2.89 -11.90
CA ASP A 824 0.60 -2.34 -10.54
C ASP A 824 -0.67 -1.50 -10.27
N LEU A 825 -1.12 -0.69 -11.25
CA LEU A 825 -2.31 0.15 -11.13
C LEU A 825 -3.63 -0.65 -11.17
N TYR A 826 -3.69 -1.75 -11.91
CA TYR A 826 -4.90 -2.55 -12.12
C TYR A 826 -4.75 -4.00 -11.64
N TYR A 827 -4.36 -4.15 -10.38
CA TYR A 827 -4.08 -5.47 -9.79
C TYR A 827 -5.30 -6.41 -9.69
N THR A 828 -6.53 -5.89 -9.65
CA THR A 828 -7.76 -6.70 -9.54
C THR A 828 -8.23 -7.26 -10.88
N THR A 829 -7.99 -6.52 -11.96
CA THR A 829 -8.35 -6.90 -13.33
C THR A 829 -7.15 -6.73 -14.27
N PRO A 830 -6.02 -7.40 -14.00
CA PRO A 830 -4.78 -7.16 -14.72
C PRO A 830 -4.87 -7.64 -16.17
N ALA A 831 -5.65 -8.69 -16.45
CA ALA A 831 -5.83 -9.19 -17.81
C ALA A 831 -6.60 -8.19 -18.69
N THR A 832 -7.64 -7.56 -18.15
CA THR A 832 -8.42 -6.52 -18.85
C THR A 832 -7.58 -5.26 -19.13
N ALA A 833 -6.77 -4.80 -18.16
CA ALA A 833 -5.87 -3.66 -18.36
C ALA A 833 -4.77 -3.95 -19.41
N MET A 834 -4.20 -5.16 -19.37
CA MET A 834 -3.21 -5.59 -20.36
C MET A 834 -3.82 -5.80 -21.75
N ALA A 835 -5.09 -6.17 -21.83
CA ALA A 835 -5.83 -6.22 -23.09
C ALA A 835 -6.01 -4.82 -23.70
N ALA A 836 -6.29 -3.79 -22.88
CA ALA A 836 -6.38 -2.40 -23.35
C ALA A 836 -5.04 -1.91 -23.91
N ASN A 837 -3.96 -2.23 -23.19
CA ASN A 837 -2.60 -1.95 -23.63
C ASN A 837 -2.25 -2.66 -24.95
N ASN A 838 -2.65 -3.93 -25.08
CA ASN A 838 -2.42 -4.69 -26.30
C ASN A 838 -3.21 -4.14 -27.50
N LEU A 839 -4.44 -3.70 -27.28
CA LEU A 839 -5.26 -3.07 -28.31
C LEU A 839 -4.54 -1.84 -28.87
N VAL A 840 -4.18 -0.88 -28.02
CA VAL A 840 -3.55 0.38 -28.47
C VAL A 840 -2.20 0.14 -29.16
N ARG A 841 -1.33 -0.72 -28.57
CA ARG A 841 -0.01 -0.98 -29.17
C ARG A 841 -0.11 -1.64 -30.55
N CYS A 842 -1.04 -2.57 -30.76
CA CYS A 842 -1.18 -3.29 -32.03
C CYS A 842 -1.69 -2.37 -33.14
N PHE A 843 -2.70 -1.53 -32.84
CA PHE A 843 -3.21 -0.56 -33.80
C PHE A 843 -2.17 0.50 -34.18
N LEU A 844 -1.43 1.04 -33.20
CA LEU A 844 -0.36 2.00 -33.49
C LEU A 844 0.83 1.36 -34.22
N GLY A 845 1.21 0.12 -33.87
CA GLY A 845 2.25 -0.62 -34.58
C GLY A 845 1.88 -0.93 -36.03
N ALA A 846 0.61 -1.27 -36.30
CA ALA A 846 0.09 -1.48 -37.66
C ALA A 846 0.14 -0.17 -38.48
N ALA A 847 -0.33 0.94 -37.90
CA ALA A 847 -0.27 2.26 -38.53
C ALA A 847 1.18 2.68 -38.83
N ALA A 848 2.08 2.52 -37.87
CA ALA A 848 3.50 2.81 -38.04
C ALA A 848 4.13 2.01 -39.20
N THR A 849 3.89 0.69 -39.23
CA THR A 849 4.41 -0.20 -40.29
C THR A 849 3.88 0.17 -41.67
N ALA A 850 2.61 0.56 -41.78
CA ALA A 850 1.98 0.92 -43.05
C ALA A 850 2.53 2.24 -43.63
N VAL A 851 2.86 3.20 -42.76
CA VAL A 851 3.21 4.58 -43.18
C VAL A 851 4.72 4.77 -43.31
N ILE A 852 5.56 3.97 -42.65
CA ILE A 852 7.01 4.19 -42.60
C ILE A 852 7.69 4.15 -43.97
N HIS A 853 7.37 3.18 -44.83
CA HIS A 853 8.01 3.06 -46.14
C HIS A 853 7.62 4.21 -47.09
N PRO A 854 6.32 4.57 -47.23
CA PRO A 854 5.93 5.81 -47.91
C PRO A 854 6.60 7.07 -47.37
N MET A 855 6.75 7.20 -46.04
CA MET A 855 7.45 8.34 -45.43
C MET A 855 8.94 8.37 -45.81
N ILE A 856 9.63 7.23 -45.76
CA ILE A 856 11.04 7.13 -46.15
C ILE A 856 11.24 7.60 -47.59
N LEU A 857 10.36 7.17 -48.51
CA LEU A 857 10.43 7.55 -49.93
C LEU A 857 10.17 9.05 -50.15
N LYS A 858 9.27 9.66 -49.36
CA LYS A 858 8.86 11.06 -49.54
C LYS A 858 9.75 12.06 -48.80
N TRP A 859 10.18 11.74 -47.57
CA TRP A 859 10.84 12.67 -46.65
C TRP A 859 12.30 12.32 -46.36
N GLY A 860 12.78 11.17 -46.85
CA GLY A 860 14.11 10.66 -46.54
C GLY A 860 14.20 10.03 -45.14
N ASN A 861 15.30 9.30 -44.89
CA ASN A 861 15.48 8.53 -43.65
C ASN A 861 15.56 9.42 -42.41
N ARG A 862 16.30 10.54 -42.46
CA ARG A 862 16.52 11.42 -41.32
C ARG A 862 15.21 12.03 -40.81
N THR A 863 14.50 12.72 -41.68
CA THR A 863 13.22 13.39 -41.34
C THR A 863 12.19 12.38 -40.84
N THR A 864 12.13 11.19 -41.46
CA THR A 864 11.18 10.15 -41.07
C THR A 864 11.43 9.66 -39.64
N TYR A 865 12.66 9.26 -39.31
CA TYR A 865 12.95 8.74 -37.96
C TYR A 865 13.03 9.83 -36.90
N TRP A 866 13.31 11.09 -37.27
CA TRP A 866 13.12 12.23 -36.37
C TRP A 866 11.64 12.46 -36.04
N ALA A 867 10.74 12.33 -37.01
CA ALA A 867 9.30 12.38 -36.75
C ALA A 867 8.86 11.23 -35.83
N VAL A 868 9.39 10.00 -36.02
CA VAL A 868 9.13 8.86 -35.12
C VAL A 868 9.64 9.14 -33.70
N ALA A 869 10.88 9.65 -33.56
CA ALA A 869 11.44 10.01 -32.25
C ALA A 869 10.64 11.14 -31.57
N GLY A 870 10.21 12.15 -32.33
CA GLY A 870 9.36 13.23 -31.84
C GLY A 870 7.98 12.73 -31.38
N ALA A 871 7.36 11.82 -32.12
CA ALA A 871 6.10 11.18 -31.73
C ALA A 871 6.25 10.33 -30.46
N MET A 872 7.43 9.73 -30.23
CA MET A 872 7.72 9.02 -28.99
C MET A 872 7.97 9.97 -27.80
N LEU A 873 8.50 11.17 -28.04
CA LEU A 873 8.76 12.19 -27.01
C LEU A 873 7.54 13.08 -26.72
N SER A 874 6.57 13.15 -27.62
CA SER A 874 5.38 14.00 -27.46
C SER A 874 4.54 13.69 -26.22
N TRP A 875 4.72 12.50 -25.63
CA TRP A 875 4.15 12.12 -24.33
C TRP A 875 5.17 12.15 -23.18
N ALA A 876 6.48 11.99 -23.48
CA ALA A 876 7.56 11.93 -22.49
C ALA A 876 7.94 13.32 -21.99
N LEU A 877 7.75 14.33 -22.83
CA LEU A 877 7.54 15.69 -22.38
C LEU A 877 6.11 15.71 -21.84
N PRO A 878 5.87 16.10 -20.58
CA PRO A 878 4.50 16.33 -20.15
C PRO A 878 3.88 17.25 -21.20
N PRO A 879 2.78 16.87 -21.89
CA PRO A 879 1.95 17.89 -22.50
C PRO A 879 1.75 18.92 -21.41
N GLY A 880 1.78 20.21 -21.74
CA GLY A 880 1.42 21.25 -20.78
C GLY A 880 0.02 20.96 -20.25
N THR A 881 -0.08 20.07 -19.27
CA THR A 881 -1.16 20.01 -18.31
C THR A 881 -1.22 21.44 -17.81
N PRO A 882 -2.36 22.11 -17.89
CA PRO A 882 -2.48 23.49 -17.46
C PRO A 882 -2.06 23.58 -16.00
N THR A 883 -0.77 23.85 -15.78
CA THR A 883 -0.19 24.00 -14.45
C THR A 883 -0.32 25.45 -14.13
N LEU A 884 -1.37 25.75 -13.38
CA LEU A 884 -1.62 27.06 -12.81
C LEU A 884 -0.51 27.36 -11.79
N GLN A 885 0.32 28.36 -12.06
CA GLN A 885 1.29 28.85 -11.09
C GLN A 885 0.62 29.86 -10.16
N MET A 886 0.73 29.65 -8.85
CA MET A 886 0.22 30.55 -7.80
C MET A 886 1.38 31.24 -7.08
N ARG A 887 1.32 32.57 -6.90
CA ARG A 887 2.35 33.39 -6.24
C ARG A 887 1.75 34.26 -5.12
N TYR A 888 2.20 34.15 -3.88
CA TYR A 888 1.80 35.10 -2.82
C TYR A 888 2.59 36.42 -2.97
N PRO A 889 1.97 37.61 -2.83
CA PRO A 889 2.66 38.85 -3.18
C PRO A 889 3.45 39.45 -2.01
N SER A 890 4.56 40.11 -2.38
CA SER A 890 5.49 40.89 -1.55
C SER A 890 6.35 40.19 -0.46
N THR A 891 7.01 39.07 -0.78
CA THR A 891 8.28 38.69 -0.13
C THR A 891 9.32 38.16 -1.14
N PRO A 892 10.63 38.50 -1.03
CA PRO A 892 11.68 37.67 -1.59
C PRO A 892 11.78 36.36 -0.80
N TRP A 893 12.30 35.28 -1.41
CA TRP A 893 12.34 33.92 -0.84
C TRP A 893 12.62 33.90 0.67
N ILE A 894 11.60 33.65 1.50
CA ILE A 894 11.82 33.44 2.94
C ILE A 894 12.63 32.16 3.09
N SER A 895 13.81 32.28 3.69
CA SER A 895 14.59 31.12 4.12
C SER A 895 14.06 30.64 5.48
N PRO A 896 14.15 29.34 5.80
CA PRO A 896 13.81 28.85 7.13
C PRO A 896 14.63 29.60 8.20
N GLY A 897 13.99 30.50 8.96
CA GLY A 897 14.64 31.30 10.02
C GLY A 897 14.15 32.74 10.19
N ASP A 898 13.43 33.32 9.23
CA ASP A 898 13.03 34.74 9.33
C ASP A 898 11.77 34.96 10.20
N THR A 899 11.76 36.04 10.98
CA THR A 899 10.68 36.39 11.92
C THR A 899 9.79 37.50 11.35
N ILE A 900 8.46 37.34 11.37
CA ILE A 900 7.47 38.33 10.86
C ILE A 900 6.67 38.92 12.04
N LYS A 901 6.53 40.25 12.11
CA LYS A 901 5.71 41.00 13.09
C LYS A 901 4.58 41.79 12.39
N GLN A 902 3.42 41.90 13.04
CA GLN A 902 2.19 42.58 12.56
C GLN A 902 2.21 44.12 12.76
N PRO A 903 1.51 44.87 11.89
CA PRO A 903 0.76 46.07 12.27
C PRO A 903 -0.74 45.98 11.92
N GLY A 904 -1.52 46.94 12.44
CA GLY A 904 -2.98 46.90 12.51
C GLY A 904 -3.71 48.11 11.95
N THR A 905 -5.03 47.89 11.78
CA THR A 905 -6.17 48.83 11.73
C THR A 905 -6.16 50.05 10.77
N SER A 906 -7.14 49.99 9.85
CA SER A 906 -8.10 51.04 9.40
C SER A 906 -7.82 52.01 8.24
N ILE A 907 -8.66 51.85 7.19
CA ILE A 907 -9.60 52.83 6.55
C ILE A 907 -9.08 53.86 5.50
N ALA A 908 -9.49 53.61 4.24
CA ALA A 908 -10.04 54.48 3.16
C ALA A 908 -9.25 55.63 2.47
N ILE A 909 -9.87 56.09 1.36
CA ILE A 909 -9.76 57.32 0.54
C ILE A 909 -8.82 57.30 -0.73
N PRO A 910 -9.01 58.21 -1.73
CA PRO A 910 -9.55 57.92 -3.07
C PRO A 910 -8.57 58.23 -4.24
N LEU A 911 -8.95 57.84 -5.46
CA LEU A 911 -8.20 58.10 -6.69
C LEU A 911 -8.34 59.56 -7.16
N THR A 912 -7.29 60.38 -7.02
CA THR A 912 -7.01 61.54 -7.89
C THR A 912 -5.53 61.93 -7.85
N ASP A 913 -4.96 62.06 -9.06
CA ASP A 913 -3.76 62.82 -9.47
C ASP A 913 -2.33 62.44 -9.03
N VAL A 914 -1.59 61.95 -10.04
CA VAL A 914 -0.24 62.35 -10.53
C VAL A 914 0.95 62.35 -9.55
N ASP A 915 1.90 61.42 -9.72
CA ASP A 915 3.25 61.70 -10.28
C ASP A 915 4.10 60.42 -10.42
N ASP A 916 4.94 60.42 -11.46
CA ASP A 916 5.53 59.25 -12.15
C ASP A 916 6.87 58.73 -11.60
N ASP A 917 7.23 59.05 -10.35
CA ASP A 917 8.47 58.57 -9.73
C ASP A 917 8.24 58.30 -8.24
N LEU A 918 8.60 57.09 -7.77
CA LEU A 918 8.39 56.49 -6.43
C LEU A 918 7.10 55.66 -6.25
N CYS A 919 7.07 54.45 -6.80
CA CYS A 919 6.19 53.38 -6.29
C CYS A 919 6.83 52.68 -5.08
N GLU A 920 7.04 53.40 -3.97
CA GLU A 920 7.14 52.78 -2.65
C GLU A 920 5.74 52.26 -2.27
N TRP A 921 5.53 50.95 -2.36
CA TRP A 921 4.36 50.31 -1.77
C TRP A 921 4.42 50.50 -0.25
N LYS A 922 3.75 51.54 0.27
CA LYS A 922 3.44 51.65 1.69
C LYS A 922 2.64 50.40 2.10
N ARG A 923 3.26 49.57 2.93
CA ARG A 923 2.70 48.33 3.48
C ARG A 923 1.30 48.57 4.03
N THR A 924 0.32 47.92 3.40
CA THR A 924 -1.02 47.68 3.95
C THR A 924 -1.05 46.23 4.45
N ASP A 925 -1.59 46.02 5.65
CA ASP A 925 -1.46 44.77 6.43
C ASP A 925 -2.44 43.64 6.02
N ALA A 926 -2.78 43.56 4.74
CA ALA A 926 -3.49 42.41 4.17
C ALA A 926 -2.51 41.58 3.35
N LEU A 927 -2.30 40.31 3.74
CA LEU A 927 -1.58 39.36 2.89
C LEU A 927 -2.32 39.22 1.56
N PRO A 928 -1.69 39.47 0.41
CA PRO A 928 -2.42 39.47 -0.83
C PRO A 928 -2.68 38.04 -1.35
N ILE A 929 -3.84 37.87 -2.01
CA ILE A 929 -4.30 36.60 -2.61
C ILE A 929 -3.21 36.03 -3.55
N PRO A 930 -3.03 34.70 -3.65
CA PRO A 930 -2.10 34.13 -4.62
C PRO A 930 -2.42 34.62 -6.03
N CYS A 931 -1.48 35.30 -6.67
CA CYS A 931 -1.58 35.70 -8.06
C CYS A 931 -1.59 34.44 -8.93
N ILE A 932 -2.66 34.28 -9.71
CA ILE A 932 -2.88 33.14 -10.61
C ILE A 932 -2.46 33.53 -12.02
N SER A 933 -1.53 32.77 -12.59
CA SER A 933 -1.11 32.95 -13.99
C SER A 933 -2.28 32.71 -14.95
N THR A 934 -2.47 33.61 -15.94
CA THR A 934 -3.47 33.43 -17.01
C THR A 934 -2.98 32.58 -18.18
N LEU A 935 -1.79 31.97 -18.06
CA LEU A 935 -1.23 31.13 -19.12
C LEU A 935 -2.19 29.97 -19.43
N ASN A 936 -2.66 29.90 -20.67
CA ASN A 936 -3.68 28.95 -21.15
C ASN A 936 -5.12 29.18 -20.64
N LEU A 937 -5.43 30.34 -20.06
CA LEU A 937 -6.82 30.78 -19.81
C LEU A 937 -7.31 31.64 -20.98
N ASN A 938 -8.55 31.40 -21.41
CA ASN A 938 -9.20 32.23 -22.43
C ASN A 938 -9.63 33.58 -21.84
N ALA A 939 -9.12 34.68 -22.41
CA ALA A 939 -9.41 36.05 -21.97
C ALA A 939 -10.87 36.50 -22.21
N ALA A 940 -11.60 35.84 -23.12
CA ALA A 940 -13.00 36.11 -23.39
C ALA A 940 -13.97 35.37 -22.45
N ARG A 941 -13.45 34.58 -21.50
CA ARG A 941 -14.25 33.79 -20.57
C ARG A 941 -14.11 34.29 -19.13
N THR A 942 -15.14 34.02 -18.35
CA THR A 942 -15.22 34.34 -16.92
C THR A 942 -14.88 33.10 -16.10
N TYR A 943 -14.29 33.31 -14.92
CA TYR A 943 -13.85 32.23 -14.04
C TYR A 943 -14.33 32.43 -12.60
N LEU A 944 -14.56 31.30 -11.93
CA LEU A 944 -14.91 31.20 -10.52
C LEU A 944 -13.78 30.48 -9.77
N LEU A 945 -13.17 31.15 -8.80
CA LEU A 945 -12.19 30.55 -7.91
C LEU A 945 -12.85 30.16 -6.59
N LEU A 946 -12.65 28.92 -6.15
CA LEU A 946 -13.05 28.40 -4.85
C LEU A 946 -11.81 28.05 -4.04
N PHE A 947 -11.80 28.43 -2.77
CA PHE A 947 -10.81 28.03 -1.79
C PHE A 947 -11.49 27.23 -0.69
N VAL A 948 -11.08 25.98 -0.55
CA VAL A 948 -11.89 24.95 0.08
C VAL A 948 -11.03 24.13 1.04
N ASP A 949 -11.54 23.89 2.25
CA ASP A 949 -11.00 22.88 3.16
C ASP A 949 -11.75 21.57 2.92
N ILE A 950 -11.02 20.54 2.51
CA ILE A 950 -11.59 19.22 2.20
C ILE A 950 -11.51 18.25 3.38
N ASP A 951 -10.93 18.68 4.49
CA ASP A 951 -10.77 17.88 5.71
C ASP A 951 -11.64 18.41 6.87
N VAL A 952 -12.33 19.55 6.73
CA VAL A 952 -13.32 20.03 7.71
C VAL A 952 -14.67 19.35 7.53
N VAL A 953 -15.17 18.78 8.64
CA VAL A 953 -16.55 18.32 8.79
C VAL A 953 -17.19 19.12 9.91
N LEU A 954 -18.07 20.07 9.56
CA LEU A 954 -19.00 20.69 10.50
C LEU A 954 -20.10 19.69 10.87
N GLU A 955 -20.72 19.87 12.04
CA GLU A 955 -21.60 18.91 12.72
C GLU A 955 -22.86 18.46 11.94
N SER A 956 -23.08 18.95 10.73
CA SER A 956 -24.19 18.61 9.84
C SER A 956 -23.70 18.11 8.47
N CYS A 957 -23.60 16.79 8.29
CA CYS A 957 -23.53 16.01 7.03
C CYS A 957 -22.70 16.54 5.84
N SER A 958 -21.79 17.50 6.02
CA SER A 958 -21.07 18.19 4.96
C SER A 958 -19.60 17.80 4.98
N THR A 959 -19.05 17.50 3.80
CA THR A 959 -17.70 16.93 3.64
C THR A 959 -16.62 17.98 3.45
N THR A 960 -16.98 19.27 3.40
CA THR A 960 -16.14 20.32 2.83
C THR A 960 -16.61 21.71 3.28
N VAL A 961 -15.68 22.65 3.53
CA VAL A 961 -15.99 24.05 3.90
C VAL A 961 -15.36 25.05 2.93
N LEU A 962 -16.14 26.05 2.51
CA LEU A 962 -15.67 27.13 1.64
C LEU A 962 -15.03 28.24 2.47
N HIS A 963 -13.71 28.35 2.41
CA HIS A 963 -12.95 29.38 3.09
C HIS A 963 -13.00 30.72 2.36
N TRP A 964 -13.02 30.68 1.03
CA TRP A 964 -13.11 31.88 0.21
C TRP A 964 -13.59 31.53 -1.21
N TYR A 965 -14.22 32.47 -1.89
CA TYR A 965 -14.54 32.34 -3.30
C TYR A 965 -14.53 33.69 -3.99
N GLN A 966 -14.27 33.66 -5.30
CA GLN A 966 -14.30 34.84 -6.15
C GLN A 966 -14.98 34.48 -7.48
N PRO A 967 -16.21 34.96 -7.73
CA PRO A 967 -16.87 34.81 -9.02
C PRO A 967 -16.41 35.91 -10.00
N HIS A 968 -16.79 35.74 -11.27
CA HIS A 968 -16.63 36.73 -12.34
C HIS A 968 -15.17 37.23 -12.57
N MET A 969 -14.18 36.37 -12.35
CA MET A 969 -12.79 36.69 -12.65
C MET A 969 -12.55 36.68 -14.17
N THR A 970 -11.83 37.67 -14.69
CA THR A 970 -11.46 37.71 -16.12
C THR A 970 -9.95 37.70 -16.27
N ALA A 971 -9.43 37.01 -17.28
CA ALA A 971 -8.00 37.02 -17.57
C ALA A 971 -7.61 38.31 -18.29
N SER A 972 -6.76 39.14 -17.68
CA SER A 972 -6.23 40.35 -18.32
C SER A 972 -5.19 40.01 -19.39
N ALA A 973 -5.27 40.68 -20.54
CA ALA A 973 -4.35 40.51 -21.67
C ALA A 973 -3.15 41.48 -21.66
N THR A 974 -3.02 42.40 -20.68
CA THR A 974 -1.95 43.41 -20.67
C THR A 974 -1.37 43.69 -19.28
N SER A 975 -0.03 43.77 -19.25
CA SER A 975 0.91 43.84 -18.11
C SER A 975 0.89 45.15 -17.33
N HIS A 976 1.37 45.15 -16.07
CA HIS A 976 2.50 46.01 -15.65
C HIS A 976 3.17 45.46 -14.37
N CYS A 977 4.51 45.38 -14.43
CA CYS A 977 5.52 45.12 -13.39
C CYS A 977 6.38 43.87 -13.69
N ASN A 978 7.53 44.14 -14.32
CA ASN A 978 8.64 43.24 -14.65
C ASN A 978 8.41 42.21 -15.78
N GLY A 979 8.58 42.66 -17.03
CA GLY A 979 9.35 41.97 -18.08
C GLY A 979 9.01 40.55 -18.52
N ASN A 980 8.01 39.88 -17.93
CA ASN A 980 7.52 38.56 -18.33
C ASN A 980 6.03 38.68 -18.67
N GLU A 981 5.67 38.25 -19.88
CA GLU A 981 4.32 38.29 -20.48
C GLU A 981 3.30 37.33 -19.82
N ASN A 982 3.16 37.36 -18.50
CA ASN A 982 2.15 36.58 -17.80
C ASN A 982 1.05 37.51 -17.28
N GLY A 983 -0.13 37.45 -17.90
CA GLY A 983 -1.32 38.13 -17.40
C GLY A 983 -1.80 37.55 -16.07
N TRP A 984 -2.69 38.29 -15.39
CA TRP A 984 -3.28 37.91 -14.11
C TRP A 984 -4.82 37.96 -14.21
N LEU A 985 -5.50 37.15 -13.38
CA LEU A 985 -6.94 37.25 -13.24
C LEU A 985 -7.29 38.55 -12.49
N VAL A 986 -8.16 39.39 -13.07
CA VAL A 986 -8.58 40.67 -12.50
C VAL A 986 -10.08 40.63 -12.23
N ASN A 987 -10.48 41.08 -11.03
CA ASN A 987 -11.88 41.26 -10.65
C ASN A 987 -12.39 42.57 -11.27
N ARG A 988 -13.52 42.53 -11.99
CA ARG A 988 -14.08 43.73 -12.64
C ARG A 988 -15.34 44.28 -11.98
N THR A 989 -16.13 43.50 -11.23
CA THR A 989 -17.52 43.93 -10.97
C THR A 989 -18.21 43.42 -9.70
N SER A 990 -17.67 42.48 -8.91
CA SER A 990 -18.38 41.95 -7.73
C SER A 990 -17.55 42.03 -6.45
N PRO A 991 -18.15 42.45 -5.30
CA PRO A 991 -17.50 42.33 -4.01
C PRO A 991 -17.24 40.84 -3.74
N GLY A 992 -15.96 40.48 -3.61
CA GLY A 992 -15.56 39.12 -3.24
C GLY A 992 -16.03 38.77 -1.83
N ALA A 993 -16.03 37.48 -1.51
CA ALA A 993 -16.40 37.01 -0.18
C ALA A 993 -15.31 37.36 0.85
N GLU A 994 -15.68 37.57 2.11
CA GLU A 994 -14.71 37.70 3.21
C GLU A 994 -13.81 36.45 3.28
N TYR A 995 -12.49 36.61 3.34
CA TYR A 995 -11.55 35.50 3.44
C TYR A 995 -11.55 34.92 4.86
N ILE A 996 -11.81 33.61 5.00
CA ILE A 996 -11.71 32.92 6.28
C ILE A 996 -10.36 32.21 6.34
N ALA A 997 -9.49 32.66 7.25
CA ALA A 997 -8.21 32.00 7.47
C ALA A 997 -8.39 30.52 7.83
N PRO A 998 -7.54 29.62 7.29
CA PRO A 998 -7.45 28.23 7.74
C PRO A 998 -7.33 28.15 9.27
N GLN A 999 -8.29 27.48 9.90
CA GLN A 999 -8.27 27.18 11.33
C GLN A 999 -8.41 25.68 11.52
N SER A 1000 -7.37 24.93 11.13
CA SER A 1000 -7.33 23.50 11.42
C SER A 1000 -7.28 23.28 12.94
N PRO A 1001 -7.93 22.26 13.49
CA PRO A 1001 -7.83 21.93 14.91
C PRO A 1001 -6.37 21.69 15.34
N PRO A 1002 -6.01 21.94 16.61
CA PRO A 1002 -4.68 21.68 17.14
C PRO A 1002 -4.22 20.24 16.85
N TYR A 1003 -2.95 20.06 16.49
CA TYR A 1003 -2.30 18.78 16.16
C TYR A 1003 -2.88 18.05 14.94
N THR A 1004 -3.62 18.74 14.08
CA THR A 1004 -4.15 18.17 12.85
C THR A 1004 -3.41 18.67 11.62
N ARG A 1005 -3.38 17.81 10.61
CA ARG A 1005 -2.99 18.16 9.23
C ARG A 1005 -4.26 18.27 8.41
N HIS A 1006 -4.53 19.45 7.87
CA HIS A 1006 -5.66 19.71 6.97
C HIS A 1006 -5.19 19.96 5.55
N ARG A 1007 -5.93 19.42 4.59
CA ARG A 1007 -5.77 19.65 3.15
C ARG A 1007 -6.70 20.76 2.72
N TYR A 1008 -6.12 21.75 2.09
CA TYR A 1008 -6.84 22.83 1.46
C TYR A 1008 -6.61 22.79 -0.04
N VAL A 1009 -7.65 23.13 -0.80
CA VAL A 1009 -7.64 23.10 -2.27
C VAL A 1009 -8.14 24.42 -2.80
N TYR A 1010 -7.40 25.00 -3.76
CA TYR A 1010 -7.93 26.00 -4.67
C TYR A 1010 -8.45 25.32 -5.93
N LEU A 1011 -9.67 25.63 -6.36
CA LEU A 1011 -10.30 25.10 -7.57
C LEU A 1011 -10.78 26.26 -8.43
N LEU A 1012 -10.36 26.30 -9.69
CA LEU A 1012 -10.76 27.29 -10.67
C LEU A 1012 -11.74 26.66 -11.66
N TYR A 1013 -12.92 27.24 -11.81
CA TYR A 1013 -13.97 26.82 -12.74
C TYR A 1013 -14.17 27.88 -13.81
N GLU A 1014 -14.54 27.44 -15.01
CA GLU A 1014 -15.06 28.34 -16.04
C GLU A 1014 -16.54 28.62 -15.76
N GLN A 1015 -16.96 29.88 -15.91
CA GLN A 1015 -18.28 30.37 -15.51
C GLN A 1015 -18.91 31.18 -16.66
N ASP A 1016 -20.21 30.95 -16.91
CA ASP A 1016 -20.99 31.75 -17.85
C ASP A 1016 -21.09 33.22 -17.37
N PRO A 1017 -20.91 34.24 -18.24
CA PRO A 1017 -21.02 35.65 -17.86
C PRO A 1017 -22.30 36.02 -17.09
N ASP A 1018 -23.44 35.40 -17.43
CA ASP A 1018 -24.75 35.69 -16.83
C ASP A 1018 -25.13 34.70 -15.71
N TYR A 1019 -24.16 33.93 -15.19
CA TYR A 1019 -24.41 32.90 -14.20
C TYR A 1019 -24.81 33.48 -12.84
N VAL A 1020 -25.99 33.09 -12.36
CA VAL A 1020 -26.48 33.38 -11.01
C VAL A 1020 -26.47 32.08 -10.19
N PHE A 1021 -25.91 32.12 -8.98
CA PHE A 1021 -25.94 30.96 -8.09
C PHE A 1021 -27.39 30.59 -7.72
N PRO A 1022 -27.75 29.29 -7.73
CA PRO A 1022 -29.08 28.85 -7.29
C PRO A 1022 -29.37 29.29 -5.83
N GLU A 1023 -30.59 29.81 -5.59
CA GLU A 1023 -30.99 30.33 -4.27
C GLU A 1023 -30.84 29.30 -3.12
N CYS A 1024 -30.99 28.01 -3.43
CA CYS A 1024 -30.83 26.92 -2.46
C CYS A 1024 -29.42 26.83 -1.86
N PHE A 1025 -28.41 27.46 -2.46
CA PHE A 1025 -27.03 27.54 -1.96
C PHE A 1025 -26.64 28.92 -1.43
N GLY A 1026 -27.59 29.84 -1.24
CA GLY A 1026 -27.31 31.16 -0.67
C GLY A 1026 -26.64 31.11 0.72
N HIS A 1027 -26.82 30.02 1.46
CA HIS A 1027 -26.18 29.74 2.76
C HIS A 1027 -24.70 29.30 2.67
N ILE A 1028 -24.21 28.94 1.49
CA ILE A 1028 -22.79 28.58 1.24
C ILE A 1028 -21.98 29.81 0.83
N PHE A 1029 -22.62 30.78 0.19
CA PHE A 1029 -22.02 32.01 -0.34
C PHE A 1029 -22.47 33.31 0.39
N PRO A 1030 -22.65 33.36 1.72
CA PRO A 1030 -22.94 34.61 2.39
C PRO A 1030 -21.72 35.53 2.38
N PRO A 1031 -21.95 36.85 2.26
CA PRO A 1031 -20.89 37.84 2.26
C PRO A 1031 -20.12 37.88 3.59
N THR A 1032 -20.74 37.45 4.69
CA THR A 1032 -20.19 37.46 6.05
C THR A 1032 -19.81 36.06 6.56
N ARG A 1033 -18.78 36.01 7.44
CA ARG A 1033 -18.25 34.78 8.06
C ARG A 1033 -19.31 33.93 8.79
N GLU A 1034 -20.27 34.55 9.47
CA GLU A 1034 -21.23 33.89 10.37
C GLU A 1034 -22.30 33.05 9.66
N GLY A 1035 -22.51 33.27 8.35
CA GLY A 1035 -23.52 32.55 7.59
C GLY A 1035 -23.05 31.27 6.91
N ARG A 1036 -21.73 31.01 6.82
CA ARG A 1036 -21.18 29.95 5.93
C ARG A 1036 -21.37 28.56 6.53
N GLY A 1037 -22.17 27.73 5.85
CA GLY A 1037 -22.30 26.30 6.14
C GLY A 1037 -21.32 25.42 5.35
N GLY A 1038 -21.05 24.22 5.84
CA GLY A 1038 -20.42 23.17 5.03
C GLY A 1038 -21.36 22.66 3.95
N PHE A 1039 -20.82 22.10 2.87
CA PHE A 1039 -21.62 21.61 1.73
C PHE A 1039 -21.00 20.37 1.08
N ASP A 1040 -21.81 19.64 0.30
CA ASP A 1040 -21.33 18.56 -0.57
C ASP A 1040 -20.88 19.16 -1.90
N ILE A 1041 -19.58 19.04 -2.21
CA ILE A 1041 -18.99 19.65 -3.40
C ILE A 1041 -19.47 18.99 -4.70
N LYS A 1042 -19.85 17.70 -4.70
CA LYS A 1042 -20.38 17.02 -5.90
C LYS A 1042 -21.78 17.51 -6.19
N GLN A 1043 -22.63 17.56 -5.18
CA GLN A 1043 -23.99 18.09 -5.31
C GLN A 1043 -23.97 19.56 -5.73
N PHE A 1044 -23.06 20.35 -5.17
CA PHE A 1044 -22.87 21.74 -5.55
C PHE A 1044 -22.45 21.88 -7.01
N VAL A 1045 -21.42 21.16 -7.48
CA VAL A 1045 -20.96 21.23 -8.87
C VAL A 1045 -22.06 20.81 -9.86
N GLU A 1046 -22.82 19.76 -9.54
CA GLU A 1046 -23.91 19.26 -10.39
C GLU A 1046 -25.08 20.24 -10.50
N VAL A 1047 -25.56 20.79 -9.37
CA VAL A 1047 -26.69 21.73 -9.34
C VAL A 1047 -26.29 23.13 -9.83
N ALA A 1048 -25.04 23.53 -9.60
CA ALA A 1048 -24.46 24.76 -10.13
C ALA A 1048 -24.11 24.67 -11.64
N GLY A 1049 -24.29 23.51 -12.27
CA GLY A 1049 -23.95 23.32 -13.69
C GLY A 1049 -22.46 23.55 -14.01
N LEU A 1050 -21.58 23.48 -13.00
CA LEU A 1050 -20.15 23.68 -13.16
C LEU A 1050 -19.54 22.45 -13.84
N ARG A 1051 -18.72 22.67 -14.86
CA ARG A 1051 -17.93 21.60 -15.51
C ARG A 1051 -16.74 21.20 -14.63
N ALA A 1052 -15.93 20.25 -15.10
CA ALA A 1052 -14.67 19.94 -14.43
C ALA A 1052 -13.81 21.21 -14.25
N PRO A 1053 -13.14 21.38 -13.09
CA PRO A 1053 -12.32 22.56 -12.83
C PRO A 1053 -11.22 22.68 -13.90
N VAL A 1054 -11.01 23.90 -14.41
CA VAL A 1054 -9.98 24.20 -15.41
C VAL A 1054 -8.58 24.22 -14.79
N ALA A 1055 -8.49 24.41 -13.47
CA ALA A 1055 -7.25 24.28 -12.71
C ALA A 1055 -7.50 24.03 -11.23
N GLY A 1056 -6.50 23.53 -10.52
CA GLY A 1056 -6.51 23.49 -9.07
C GLY A 1056 -5.13 23.29 -8.46
N ASN A 1057 -5.02 23.57 -7.17
CA ASN A 1057 -3.80 23.35 -6.38
C ASN A 1057 -4.20 22.92 -4.97
N PHE A 1058 -3.38 22.11 -4.30
CA PHE A 1058 -3.62 21.78 -2.90
C PHE A 1058 -2.38 22.01 -2.04
N PHE A 1059 -2.61 22.25 -0.75
CA PHE A 1059 -1.56 22.37 0.24
C PHE A 1059 -2.02 21.80 1.57
N TYR A 1060 -1.04 21.46 2.41
CA TYR A 1060 -1.26 20.99 3.77
C TYR A 1060 -0.99 22.14 4.74
N VAL A 1061 -1.83 22.25 5.77
CA VAL A 1061 -1.55 23.07 6.94
C VAL A 1061 -1.44 22.13 8.13
N ASP A 1062 -0.26 22.11 8.74
CA ASP A 1062 0.02 21.39 9.98
C ASP A 1062 -0.13 22.38 11.15
N ASN A 1063 -1.03 22.09 12.11
CA ASN A 1063 -1.21 22.93 13.29
C ASN A 1063 -0.43 22.34 14.48
N ASP A 1064 0.78 22.82 14.72
CA ASP A 1064 1.54 22.54 15.95
C ASP A 1064 1.07 23.48 17.06
N ALA A 1065 0.28 22.95 18.00
CA ALA A 1065 -0.33 23.74 19.08
C ALA A 1065 0.66 24.39 20.05
N THR A 1066 1.96 24.08 19.93
CA THR A 1066 3.04 24.54 20.83
C THR A 1066 3.50 25.97 20.58
N THR A 1067 2.97 26.66 19.56
CA THR A 1067 3.38 28.01 19.19
C THR A 1067 2.26 29.01 19.49
N THR A 1068 2.41 29.82 20.54
CA THR A 1068 1.49 30.92 20.89
C THR A 1068 2.16 32.27 20.62
N THR A 1069 1.40 33.22 20.10
CA THR A 1069 1.86 34.61 19.93
C THR A 1069 0.90 35.56 20.64
N THR A 1070 1.43 36.61 21.26
CA THR A 1070 0.65 37.63 21.96
C THR A 1070 -0.05 38.55 20.96
N THR A 1071 -1.38 38.67 21.06
CA THR A 1071 -2.13 39.65 20.28
C THR A 1071 -1.87 41.07 20.80
N ALA A 1072 -2.14 42.08 19.97
CA ALA A 1072 -2.05 43.50 20.35
C ALA A 1072 -2.96 43.89 21.54
N SER A 1073 -3.91 43.03 21.93
CA SER A 1073 -4.78 43.16 23.10
C SER A 1073 -4.29 42.41 24.34
N GLY A 1074 -3.09 41.81 24.32
CA GLY A 1074 -2.48 41.14 25.47
C GLY A 1074 -2.95 39.70 25.73
N GLY A 1075 -3.75 39.10 24.83
CA GLY A 1075 -4.14 37.70 24.90
C GLY A 1075 -3.14 36.77 24.21
N LEU A 1076 -2.85 35.61 24.79
CA LEU A 1076 -2.12 34.53 24.12
C LEU A 1076 -3.10 33.80 23.19
N VAL A 1077 -2.84 33.80 21.88
CA VAL A 1077 -3.61 33.02 20.89
C VAL A 1077 -2.65 32.04 20.20
N PRO A 1078 -3.04 30.76 20.00
CA PRO A 1078 -2.28 29.80 19.20
C PRO A 1078 -2.12 30.34 17.78
N THR A 1079 -0.90 30.45 17.25
CA THR A 1079 -0.69 30.92 15.88
C THR A 1079 -0.85 29.77 14.88
N THR A 1080 -1.98 29.76 14.17
CA THR A 1080 -2.04 29.11 12.85
C THR A 1080 -1.34 30.01 11.86
N THR A 1081 -0.06 29.79 11.54
CA THR A 1081 0.54 30.11 10.23
C THR A 1081 2.02 29.76 10.18
N TRP A 1082 2.32 28.51 9.81
CA TRP A 1082 3.53 28.21 9.06
C TRP A 1082 3.14 27.36 7.86
N PHE A 1083 3.26 27.92 6.65
CA PHE A 1083 3.21 27.11 5.43
C PHE A 1083 4.56 26.38 5.32
N ARG A 1084 4.62 25.12 5.73
CA ARG A 1084 5.82 24.31 5.55
C ARG A 1084 5.71 23.53 4.23
N SER A 1085 6.52 23.89 3.24
CA SER A 1085 6.81 22.96 2.14
C SER A 1085 7.66 21.81 2.69
N ALA A 1086 7.30 20.56 2.37
CA ALA A 1086 8.04 19.39 2.83
C ALA A 1086 9.41 19.31 2.10
N PRO A 1087 10.55 19.33 2.80
CA PRO A 1087 11.85 19.22 2.16
C PRO A 1087 12.11 17.78 1.69
N CYS A 1088 12.51 17.61 0.42
CA CYS A 1088 13.26 16.42 0.00
C CYS A 1088 14.73 16.63 0.40
N ARG A 1089 15.24 15.95 1.42
CA ARG A 1089 16.69 15.93 1.71
C ARG A 1089 17.41 15.01 0.73
N THR A 1090 18.20 15.58 -0.16
CA THR A 1090 19.25 14.89 -0.92
C THR A 1090 20.61 15.17 -0.28
N GLU A 1091 21.25 14.08 0.17
CA GLU A 1091 22.70 13.86 0.38
C GLU A 1091 23.38 14.37 1.66
N GLU A 1092 24.21 13.48 2.24
CA GLU A 1092 25.13 13.68 3.36
C GLU A 1092 26.43 14.39 2.90
N PRO A 1093 27.02 15.29 3.69
CA PRO A 1093 28.34 15.84 3.40
C PRO A 1093 29.45 14.99 4.06
N LYS A 1094 30.45 14.56 3.28
CA LYS A 1094 31.77 14.18 3.80
C LYS A 1094 32.67 15.42 3.90
N SER A 1095 33.27 15.57 5.08
CA SER A 1095 34.41 16.41 5.52
C SER A 1095 35.12 17.32 4.49
N THR A 1096 35.14 18.63 4.71
CA THR A 1096 36.27 19.44 5.28
C THR A 1096 35.99 20.94 5.13
N GLY A 1097 36.21 21.74 6.17
CA GLY A 1097 36.61 23.16 6.09
C GLY A 1097 35.52 24.24 5.98
N PHE A 1098 35.43 25.05 7.03
CA PHE A 1098 34.86 26.40 7.21
C PHE A 1098 34.36 27.24 5.99
N ILE A 1099 33.24 27.93 6.27
CA ILE A 1099 32.30 28.85 5.54
C ILE A 1099 32.88 30.29 5.33
N PRO A 1100 32.26 31.31 4.65
CA PRO A 1100 31.23 31.45 3.56
C PRO A 1100 31.81 32.20 2.30
N MET A 1101 31.16 32.51 1.17
CA MET A 1101 29.85 33.13 0.88
C MET A 1101 29.60 33.12 -0.65
N GLU A 1102 28.33 33.20 -1.05
CA GLU A 1102 27.76 33.51 -2.39
C GLU A 1102 27.41 32.39 -3.41
N ALA A 1103 26.12 32.43 -3.78
CA ALA A 1103 25.47 32.11 -5.06
C ALA A 1103 25.48 30.67 -5.63
N ASN A 1104 24.36 29.95 -5.45
CA ASN A 1104 23.41 29.56 -6.51
C ASN A 1104 22.49 28.43 -6.04
N TYR A 1105 21.19 28.69 -5.87
CA TYR A 1105 20.18 27.68 -5.55
C TYR A 1105 19.03 27.69 -6.57
N GLY A 1106 18.86 26.55 -7.25
CA GLY A 1106 17.78 26.26 -8.20
C GLY A 1106 16.52 25.67 -7.53
N VAL A 1107 15.38 25.90 -8.19
CA VAL A 1107 13.99 25.66 -7.75
C VAL A 1107 13.48 24.28 -8.19
N TYR A 1108 12.63 23.61 -7.40
CA TYR A 1108 11.86 22.42 -7.84
C TYR A 1108 10.36 22.52 -7.46
N GLN A 1109 9.49 22.33 -8.47
CA GLN A 1109 8.01 22.35 -8.41
C GLN A 1109 7.41 20.98 -8.03
N GLN A 1110 6.28 20.94 -7.32
CA GLN A 1110 5.38 19.78 -7.26
C GLN A 1110 4.10 20.08 -8.05
N GLN A 1111 3.85 19.28 -9.09
CA GLN A 1111 2.67 19.35 -9.96
C GLN A 1111 1.57 18.45 -9.40
N VAL A 1112 0.32 18.94 -9.42
CA VAL A 1112 -0.88 18.14 -9.16
C VAL A 1112 -1.57 17.92 -10.50
N VAL A 1113 -1.77 16.66 -10.88
CA VAL A 1113 -2.65 16.23 -11.96
C VAL A 1113 -4.00 15.94 -11.31
N ILE A 1114 -5.07 16.65 -11.70
CA ILE A 1114 -6.46 16.32 -11.33
C ILE A 1114 -6.94 15.19 -12.24
#